data_AF-A0A8S3SBA7-F1
#
_entry.id   AF-A0A8S3SBA7-F1
#
_cell.length_a   1.000
_cell.length_b   1.000
_cell.length_c   1.000
_cell.angle_alpha   90.00
_cell.angle_beta   90.00
_cell.angle_gamma   90.00
#
_symmetry.space_group_name_H-M   'P 1'
#
loop_
_entity.id
_entity.type
_entity.pdbx_description
1 polymer ?
#
loop_
_entity_poly.entity_id
_entity_poly.type
_entity_poly.pdbx_seq_one_letter_code
_entity_poly.pdbx_strand_id
1 'polypeptide(L)'
;MASRSHVDVNERRLRPIYDCLDNGNNKKAVQEADKVLKKQKDLQCAKILKALALLRLGRHDDSSNLLDEVHAQHPVDEATLQAMCICYRETYKLEAIVDMYENAHKLKPDNEEILSALFMAYVRMGNYKKQQQTAMSLHRLQPQKNPYYFWAIMSIVMQSHTDKRLGAIMFLPLADRMTKKYVEEGKINAEAEVQLYLIILELMEKYEETLNLLKGPLGEKLTSELLYQETREAELYTKLERWPEANAAYKKLIKEYPDHWINWQNYISSCIKLESTDWTPLENDDSYSEVHYTSEMALTFIQEILTWQADNRLLRGPYLARLELIKVLRQTGSSKPLSVSPLPLMIEYYELFGDKFCCVEDLTIYTDLLSEEEGQQLIDTLSETLDMCKTSDITFASNVKQMQRHVTICKLKRNLGIFHRQPIEHRLVLTKEFLSRHLHGLDFGKDLLATDVQFSDSYLLLAVHLLVDIWEETEDTKYLWQGIVQLEKGMKKSISNFQIKVLLMRLYCIMGVYGPCHTLYESLEVKHIMNDTLGHTIFNHIGRLGHFMAACATYGSMLKFFAVNHKETAEYLIASYKYGSFNKINEFVKFRNRLQNSIQYISAQVESMLLDMGMETSKHQKTELMVSYMALAPDKVIFVCSRQHIMYISRKDPYEDLCDNRDLSLMRAWACPVKCNIKEAEEYSFKEEKAWIQVRDLSLRILGACVILGQQSVGNINNRNGVDHEKVRPMNEVLEDLIKQFKDHLTNIQDFSKPYKYPTQGPYPTKLSSYLSDNHSQIFTQMVDTVVYVYKLQEEGFDSKDDEQEEKLKSCVPNILEGLLSKHRCSLVQSENDNKCVNPKVLENLVFLAETLSHVVILTGVCHRILKPLKSSFNKKSKKKKDASPVTMPSIFENYNQHLTALETVAKDLHQAVLDIDPVFLSIDLSNLSLTEPLTVDEEDAAIEKDMWKKVEKSYQVSAWEVTEFLHNKMQYLNDLKL
;
A
#
# COMPACT_ATOMS: atom_id res chain seq x y z
N MET A 1 -17.21 40.79 34.93
CA MET A 1 -18.45 41.62 34.84
C MET A 1 -18.92 41.60 33.40
N ALA A 2 -20.21 41.36 33.21
CA ALA A 2 -20.84 41.12 31.91
C ALA A 2 -20.87 42.38 31.02
N SER A 3 -20.26 42.30 29.84
CA SER A 3 -20.61 43.14 28.69
C SER A 3 -21.50 42.32 27.76
N ARG A 4 -22.79 42.65 27.73
CA ARG A 4 -23.75 42.18 26.72
C ARG A 4 -23.21 42.53 25.33
N SER A 5 -22.59 41.57 24.65
CA SER A 5 -22.26 41.70 23.24
C SER A 5 -23.55 41.60 22.41
N HIS A 6 -23.70 42.53 21.48
CA HIS A 6 -24.72 42.48 20.43
C HIS A 6 -24.59 41.16 19.65
N VAL A 7 -25.43 40.16 19.93
CA VAL A 7 -25.57 38.98 19.05
C VAL A 7 -26.32 39.45 17.81
N ASP A 8 -25.67 39.40 16.66
CA ASP A 8 -26.19 39.90 15.39
C ASP A 8 -27.51 39.20 15.02
N VAL A 9 -28.49 39.93 14.50
CA VAL A 9 -29.82 39.39 14.13
C VAL A 9 -29.68 38.28 13.07
N ASN A 10 -28.62 38.36 12.26
CA ASN A 10 -28.27 37.36 11.27
C ASN A 10 -27.77 36.05 11.90
N GLU A 11 -26.96 36.13 12.96
CA GLU A 11 -26.40 34.95 13.66
C GLU A 11 -27.52 34.11 14.32
N ARG A 12 -28.54 34.75 14.89
CA ARG A 12 -29.73 34.06 15.43
C ARG A 12 -30.57 33.36 14.36
N ARG A 13 -30.57 33.85 13.12
CA ARG A 13 -31.31 33.24 11.99
C ARG A 13 -30.55 32.09 11.34
N LEU A 14 -29.22 32.08 11.44
CA LEU A 14 -28.36 31.02 10.92
C LEU A 14 -28.24 29.84 11.89
N ARG A 15 -28.41 30.06 13.21
CA ARG A 15 -28.33 29.02 14.25
C ARG A 15 -29.19 27.76 14.00
N PRO A 16 -30.48 27.87 13.59
CA PRO A 16 -31.27 26.69 13.27
C PRO A 16 -30.71 25.87 12.09
N ILE A 17 -30.01 26.51 11.15
CA ILE A 17 -29.35 25.84 10.03
C ILE A 17 -28.12 25.08 10.54
N TYR A 18 -27.29 25.70 11.39
CA TYR A 18 -26.15 25.05 12.04
C TYR A 18 -26.60 23.85 12.88
N ASP A 19 -27.61 24.03 13.75
CA ASP A 19 -28.14 22.94 14.58
C ASP A 19 -28.66 21.77 13.71
N CYS A 20 -29.28 22.05 12.55
CA CYS A 20 -29.73 20.99 11.64
C CYS A 20 -28.57 20.28 10.93
N LEU A 21 -27.51 21.01 10.57
CA LEU A 21 -26.30 20.47 9.94
C LEU A 21 -25.48 19.62 10.91
N ASP A 22 -25.35 20.06 12.17
CA ASP A 22 -24.62 19.37 13.23
C ASP A 22 -25.35 18.10 13.68
N ASN A 23 -26.69 18.13 13.71
CA ASN A 23 -27.52 16.94 13.94
C ASN A 23 -27.61 16.01 12.71
N GLY A 24 -26.91 16.30 11.61
CA GLY A 24 -26.89 15.49 10.39
C GLY A 24 -28.19 15.51 9.58
N ASN A 25 -29.16 16.36 9.91
CA ASN A 25 -30.44 16.44 9.23
C ASN A 25 -30.40 17.39 8.02
N ASN A 26 -29.66 16.97 6.98
CA ASN A 26 -29.39 17.81 5.80
C ASN A 26 -30.67 18.22 5.05
N LYS A 27 -31.73 17.40 5.05
CA LYS A 27 -33.02 17.76 4.42
C LYS A 27 -33.72 18.92 5.14
N LYS A 28 -33.73 18.92 6.47
CA LYS A 28 -34.28 20.03 7.26
C LYS A 28 -33.38 21.27 7.16
N ALA A 29 -32.06 21.10 7.10
CA ALA A 29 -31.13 22.20 6.89
C ALA A 29 -31.41 22.96 5.58
N VAL A 30 -31.70 22.26 4.48
CA VAL A 30 -32.13 22.90 3.21
C VAL A 30 -33.44 23.68 3.39
N GLN A 31 -34.42 23.12 4.09
CA GLN A 31 -35.72 23.79 4.32
C GLN A 31 -35.59 25.05 5.17
N GLU A 32 -34.79 25.02 6.23
CA GLU A 32 -34.51 26.19 7.06
C GLU A 32 -33.71 27.25 6.29
N ALA A 33 -32.73 26.84 5.48
CA ALA A 33 -32.01 27.74 4.60
C ALA A 33 -32.94 28.40 3.58
N ASP A 34 -33.86 27.67 2.96
CA ASP A 34 -34.87 28.22 2.04
C ASP A 34 -35.82 29.21 2.74
N LYS A 35 -36.19 28.97 4.01
CA LYS A 35 -36.99 29.93 4.80
C LYS A 35 -36.24 31.23 5.05
N VAL A 36 -34.93 31.15 5.33
CA VAL A 36 -34.08 32.33 5.53
C VAL A 36 -33.88 33.09 4.22
N LEU A 37 -33.59 32.38 3.12
CA LEU A 37 -33.41 32.97 1.79
C LEU A 37 -34.69 33.60 1.23
N LYS A 38 -35.87 33.10 1.60
CA LYS A 38 -37.16 33.76 1.28
C LYS A 38 -37.32 35.11 1.98
N LYS A 39 -36.76 35.28 3.18
CA LYS A 39 -36.83 36.54 3.96
C LYS A 39 -35.70 37.51 3.61
N GLN A 40 -34.51 37.00 3.29
CA GLN A 40 -33.33 37.76 2.91
C GLN A 40 -32.60 37.03 1.78
N LYS A 41 -32.85 37.44 0.53
CA LYS A 41 -32.24 36.82 -0.66
C LYS A 41 -30.73 37.05 -0.76
N ASP A 42 -30.23 38.11 -0.13
CA ASP A 42 -28.84 38.56 -0.24
C ASP A 42 -27.92 37.99 0.87
N LEU A 43 -28.45 37.16 1.78
CA LEU A 43 -27.63 36.55 2.83
C LEU A 43 -26.76 35.42 2.25
N GLN A 44 -25.52 35.76 1.87
CA GLN A 44 -24.55 34.85 1.24
C GLN A 44 -24.26 33.61 2.11
N CYS A 45 -24.09 33.77 3.43
CA CYS A 45 -23.86 32.65 4.36
C CYS A 45 -24.97 31.58 4.28
N ALA A 46 -26.25 31.98 4.20
CA ALA A 46 -27.35 31.03 4.09
C ALA A 46 -27.39 30.27 2.75
N LYS A 47 -26.95 30.91 1.64
CA LYS A 47 -26.79 30.23 0.34
C LYS A 47 -25.70 29.15 0.41
N ILE A 48 -24.58 29.46 1.07
CA ILE A 48 -23.47 28.51 1.22
C ILE A 48 -23.83 27.36 2.16
N LEU A 49 -24.52 27.62 3.28
CA LEU A 49 -24.99 26.54 4.16
C LEU A 49 -26.02 25.64 3.46
N LYS A 50 -26.84 26.20 2.55
CA LYS A 50 -27.70 25.40 1.66
C LYS A 50 -26.86 24.54 0.70
N ALA A 51 -25.83 25.11 0.08
CA ALA A 51 -24.91 24.35 -0.77
C ALA A 51 -24.26 23.21 0.01
N LEU A 52 -23.77 23.45 1.23
CA LEU A 52 -23.23 22.41 2.12
C LEU A 52 -24.25 21.30 2.41
N ALA A 53 -25.49 21.65 2.71
CA ALA A 53 -26.55 20.67 2.95
C ALA A 53 -26.87 19.85 1.68
N LEU A 54 -26.87 20.48 0.50
CA LEU A 54 -27.06 19.80 -0.79
C LEU A 54 -25.88 18.87 -1.13
N LEU A 55 -24.66 19.30 -0.82
CA LEU A 55 -23.44 18.52 -0.99
C LEU A 55 -23.51 17.24 -0.17
N ARG A 56 -23.91 17.34 1.11
CA ARG A 56 -24.09 16.18 2.00
C ARG A 56 -25.29 15.30 1.63
N LEU A 57 -26.19 15.76 0.76
CA LEU A 57 -27.29 14.97 0.19
C LEU A 57 -26.92 14.31 -1.15
N GLY A 58 -25.69 14.51 -1.65
CA GLY A 58 -25.22 13.95 -2.93
C GLY A 58 -25.64 14.74 -4.17
N ARG A 59 -26.20 15.96 -4.01
CA ARG A 59 -26.57 16.85 -5.13
C ARG A 59 -25.42 17.82 -5.44
N HIS A 60 -24.36 17.29 -6.03
CA HIS A 60 -23.10 18.02 -6.24
C HIS A 60 -23.22 19.16 -7.26
N ASP A 61 -23.93 18.98 -8.37
CA ASP A 61 -24.06 20.01 -9.43
C ASP A 61 -24.77 21.27 -8.91
N ASP A 62 -25.89 21.08 -8.20
CA ASP A 62 -26.64 22.18 -7.59
C ASP A 62 -25.80 22.90 -6.51
N SER A 63 -24.99 22.15 -5.77
CA SER A 63 -24.07 22.71 -4.79
C SER A 63 -22.94 23.51 -5.45
N SER A 64 -22.33 23.00 -6.53
CA SER A 64 -21.24 23.71 -7.24
C SER A 64 -21.76 25.01 -7.83
N ASN A 65 -22.92 24.98 -8.50
CA ASN A 65 -23.51 26.18 -9.09
C ASN A 65 -23.75 27.29 -8.05
N LEU A 66 -24.25 26.93 -6.86
CA LEU A 66 -24.46 27.89 -5.75
C LEU A 66 -23.13 28.38 -5.15
N LEU A 67 -22.13 27.51 -5.04
CA LEU A 67 -20.79 27.89 -4.57
C LEU A 67 -20.12 28.87 -5.53
N ASP A 68 -20.20 28.60 -6.83
CA ASP A 68 -19.58 29.40 -7.87
C ASP A 68 -20.28 30.78 -8.00
N GLU A 69 -21.61 30.84 -7.84
CA GLU A 69 -22.38 32.09 -7.78
C GLU A 69 -21.91 33.01 -6.63
N VAL A 70 -21.70 32.45 -5.44
CA VAL A 70 -21.25 33.23 -4.27
C VAL A 70 -19.76 33.55 -4.36
N HIS A 71 -18.94 32.65 -4.90
CA HIS A 71 -17.51 32.89 -5.11
C HIS A 71 -17.25 34.09 -6.02
N ALA A 72 -18.04 34.23 -7.09
CA ALA A 72 -17.97 35.36 -8.02
C ALA A 72 -18.33 36.72 -7.37
N GLN A 73 -19.03 36.72 -6.22
CA GLN A 73 -19.41 37.94 -5.50
C GLN A 73 -18.35 38.42 -4.51
N HIS A 74 -17.21 37.72 -4.39
CA HIS A 74 -16.08 38.06 -3.52
C HIS A 74 -16.49 38.37 -2.05
N PRO A 75 -17.02 37.39 -1.31
CA PRO A 75 -17.46 37.59 0.07
C PRO A 75 -16.29 37.93 0.99
N VAL A 76 -16.54 38.81 1.98
CA VAL A 76 -15.55 39.25 2.98
C VAL A 76 -15.98 38.87 4.41
N ASP A 77 -17.20 38.36 4.56
CA ASP A 77 -17.76 37.94 5.84
C ASP A 77 -17.13 36.61 6.31
N GLU A 78 -16.65 36.58 7.55
CA GLU A 78 -15.90 35.44 8.10
C GLU A 78 -16.75 34.16 8.15
N ALA A 79 -18.01 34.26 8.58
CA ALA A 79 -18.92 33.13 8.65
C ALA A 79 -19.19 32.52 7.26
N THR A 80 -19.30 33.37 6.24
CA THR A 80 -19.45 32.95 4.84
C THR A 80 -18.17 32.28 4.31
N LEU A 81 -17.00 32.87 4.57
CA LEU A 81 -15.70 32.32 4.15
C LEU A 81 -15.41 30.96 4.80
N GLN A 82 -15.71 30.81 6.10
CA GLN A 82 -15.52 29.55 6.81
C GLN A 82 -16.46 28.46 6.27
N ALA A 83 -17.73 28.79 6.02
CA ALA A 83 -18.68 27.86 5.43
C ALA A 83 -18.26 27.43 4.01
N MET A 84 -17.76 28.36 3.18
CA MET A 84 -17.23 28.06 1.85
C MET A 84 -15.97 27.19 1.94
N CYS A 85 -15.08 27.46 2.89
CA CYS A 85 -13.89 26.65 3.13
C CYS A 85 -14.26 25.20 3.50
N ILE A 86 -15.33 24.98 4.25
CA ILE A 86 -15.84 23.64 4.57
C ILE A 86 -16.36 22.96 3.30
N CYS A 87 -17.18 23.64 2.50
CA CYS A 87 -17.68 23.12 1.23
C CYS A 87 -16.55 22.72 0.28
N TYR A 88 -15.59 23.63 0.03
CA TYR A 88 -14.46 23.35 -0.85
C TYR A 88 -13.52 22.28 -0.31
N ARG A 89 -13.45 22.11 1.01
CA ARG A 89 -12.73 21.00 1.63
C ARG A 89 -13.45 19.67 1.45
N GLU A 90 -14.79 19.66 1.50
CA GLU A 90 -15.59 18.46 1.22
C GLU A 90 -15.58 18.11 -0.28
N THR A 91 -15.52 19.09 -1.19
CA THR A 91 -15.35 18.89 -2.65
C THR A 91 -13.89 18.85 -3.10
N TYR A 92 -12.94 18.95 -2.17
CA TYR A 92 -11.50 18.92 -2.46
C TYR A 92 -11.01 19.93 -3.53
N LYS A 93 -11.63 21.11 -3.63
CA LYS A 93 -11.22 22.23 -4.49
C LYS A 93 -10.31 23.19 -3.70
N LEU A 94 -9.07 22.77 -3.41
CA LEU A 94 -8.15 23.53 -2.57
C LEU A 94 -7.72 24.88 -3.21
N GLU A 95 -7.62 24.94 -4.54
CA GLU A 95 -7.28 26.16 -5.29
C GLU A 95 -8.34 27.25 -5.08
N ALA A 96 -9.62 26.87 -5.14
CA ALA A 96 -10.73 27.79 -4.89
C ALA A 96 -10.71 28.35 -3.45
N ILE A 97 -10.18 27.61 -2.46
CA ILE A 97 -10.00 28.13 -1.09
C ILE A 97 -8.97 29.25 -1.09
N VAL A 98 -7.86 29.09 -1.81
CA VAL A 98 -6.82 30.11 -1.93
C VAL A 98 -7.37 31.34 -2.62
N ASP A 99 -8.02 31.18 -3.78
CA ASP A 99 -8.57 32.30 -4.55
C ASP A 99 -9.60 33.11 -3.74
N MET A 100 -10.44 32.42 -2.98
CA MET A 100 -11.41 33.03 -2.09
C MET A 100 -10.73 33.93 -1.04
N TYR A 101 -9.72 33.42 -0.33
CA TYR A 101 -9.01 34.20 0.70
C TYR A 101 -8.09 35.26 0.11
N GLU A 102 -7.50 35.06 -1.08
CA GLU A 102 -6.73 36.09 -1.79
C GLU A 102 -7.63 37.29 -2.14
N ASN A 103 -8.85 37.04 -2.64
CA ASN A 103 -9.81 38.09 -2.96
C ASN A 103 -10.32 38.81 -1.70
N ALA A 104 -10.59 38.08 -0.62
CA ALA A 104 -10.97 38.68 0.66
C ALA A 104 -9.85 39.55 1.24
N HIS A 105 -8.59 39.10 1.14
CA HIS A 105 -7.43 39.86 1.61
C HIS A 105 -7.19 41.15 0.80
N LYS A 106 -7.40 41.13 -0.53
CA LYS A 106 -7.33 42.35 -1.36
C LYS A 106 -8.33 43.42 -0.91
N LEU A 107 -9.51 43.01 -0.42
CA LEU A 107 -10.55 43.92 0.05
C LEU A 107 -10.32 44.40 1.49
N LYS A 108 -9.74 43.55 2.36
CA LYS A 108 -9.39 43.90 3.75
C LYS A 108 -7.96 43.42 4.09
N PRO A 109 -6.93 44.22 3.76
CA PRO A 109 -5.54 43.82 3.98
C PRO A 109 -5.13 43.79 5.47
N ASP A 110 -5.82 44.54 6.33
CA ASP A 110 -5.45 44.70 7.75
C ASP A 110 -6.02 43.63 8.69
N ASN A 111 -6.81 42.67 8.19
CA ASN A 111 -7.43 41.65 9.04
C ASN A 111 -6.49 40.45 9.28
N GLU A 112 -6.09 40.26 10.55
CA GLU A 112 -5.23 39.17 11.01
C GLU A 112 -5.82 37.78 10.72
N GLU A 113 -7.14 37.60 10.94
CA GLU A 113 -7.80 36.30 10.84
C GLU A 113 -7.87 35.82 9.38
N ILE A 114 -8.19 36.73 8.44
CA ILE A 114 -8.21 36.44 7.01
C ILE A 114 -6.79 36.07 6.53
N LEU A 115 -5.77 36.81 6.98
CA LEU A 115 -4.39 36.55 6.59
C LEU A 115 -3.85 35.25 7.18
N SER A 116 -4.22 34.92 8.42
CA SER A 116 -3.92 33.63 9.05
C SER A 116 -4.62 32.49 8.30
N ALA A 117 -5.91 32.65 7.96
CA ALA A 117 -6.65 31.65 7.18
C ALA A 117 -6.08 31.46 5.78
N LEU A 118 -5.62 32.54 5.13
CA LEU A 118 -4.91 32.51 3.85
C LEU A 118 -3.59 31.75 3.96
N PHE A 119 -2.80 31.99 5.01
CA PHE A 119 -1.59 31.19 5.29
C PHE A 119 -1.93 29.70 5.41
N MET A 120 -2.97 29.35 6.19
CA MET A 120 -3.39 27.95 6.32
C MET A 120 -3.90 27.36 4.99
N ALA A 121 -4.55 28.13 4.13
CA ALA A 121 -4.92 27.70 2.79
C ALA A 121 -3.68 27.36 1.94
N TYR A 122 -2.63 28.18 2.00
CA TYR A 122 -1.35 27.87 1.35
C TYR A 122 -0.63 26.66 1.96
N VAL A 123 -0.78 26.41 3.27
CA VAL A 123 -0.29 25.18 3.91
C VAL A 123 -0.98 23.95 3.34
N ARG A 124 -2.31 23.95 3.16
CA ARG A 124 -3.05 22.82 2.55
C ARG A 124 -2.57 22.53 1.12
N MET A 125 -2.38 23.59 0.33
CA MET A 125 -1.88 23.51 -1.05
C MET A 125 -0.40 23.12 -1.15
N GLY A 126 0.40 23.33 -0.10
CA GLY A 126 1.85 23.13 -0.15
C GLY A 126 2.62 24.21 -0.92
N ASN A 127 2.04 25.40 -1.13
CA ASN A 127 2.73 26.50 -1.82
C ASN A 127 3.63 27.29 -0.85
N TYR A 128 4.84 26.78 -0.61
CA TYR A 128 5.75 27.32 0.42
C TYR A 128 6.23 28.76 0.14
N LYS A 129 6.33 29.18 -1.13
CA LYS A 129 6.72 30.55 -1.49
C LYS A 129 5.66 31.56 -1.07
N LYS A 130 4.39 31.28 -1.37
CA LYS A 130 3.26 32.13 -0.95
C LYS A 130 3.06 32.07 0.57
N GLN A 131 3.31 30.93 1.22
CA GLN A 131 3.32 30.83 2.69
C GLN A 131 4.31 31.81 3.32
N GLN A 132 5.56 31.84 2.85
CA GLN A 132 6.59 32.77 3.35
C GLN A 132 6.14 34.24 3.22
N GLN A 133 5.64 34.65 2.05
CA GLN A 133 5.19 36.03 1.80
C GLN A 133 4.04 36.44 2.73
N THR A 134 3.09 35.52 2.94
CA THR A 134 1.92 35.73 3.80
C THR A 134 2.33 35.81 5.27
N ALA A 135 3.18 34.90 5.73
CA ALA A 135 3.70 34.92 7.10
C ALA A 135 4.50 36.19 7.41
N MET A 136 5.33 36.67 6.48
CA MET A 136 6.03 37.94 6.64
C MET A 136 5.09 39.15 6.70
N SER A 137 4.00 39.12 5.94
CA SER A 137 2.97 40.17 6.00
C SER A 137 2.22 40.14 7.34
N LEU A 138 1.92 38.95 7.85
CA LEU A 138 1.30 38.73 9.15
C LEU A 138 2.22 39.21 10.30
N HIS A 139 3.52 38.95 10.20
CA HIS A 139 4.50 39.46 11.15
C HIS A 139 4.63 40.99 11.11
N ARG A 140 4.49 41.64 9.95
CA ARG A 140 4.46 43.12 9.87
C ARG A 140 3.23 43.72 10.54
N LEU A 141 2.06 43.07 10.42
CA LEU A 141 0.84 43.50 11.09
C LEU A 141 0.93 43.32 12.61
N GLN A 142 1.51 42.20 13.06
CA GLN A 142 1.65 41.86 14.49
C GLN A 142 3.09 41.49 14.84
N PRO A 143 4.00 42.47 15.01
CA PRO A 143 5.41 42.20 15.30
C PRO A 143 5.65 41.56 16.68
N GLN A 144 4.69 41.66 17.60
CA GLN A 144 4.79 41.11 18.96
C GLN A 144 4.59 39.59 19.01
N LYS A 145 4.01 38.99 17.98
CA LYS A 145 3.76 37.54 17.91
C LYS A 145 4.92 36.84 17.21
N ASN A 146 5.89 36.36 18.00
CA ASN A 146 7.03 35.56 17.52
C ASN A 146 6.63 34.39 16.60
N PRO A 147 5.54 33.62 16.85
CA PRO A 147 5.23 32.45 16.02
C PRO A 147 5.10 32.76 14.53
N TYR A 148 4.59 33.93 14.14
CA TYR A 148 4.44 34.29 12.72
C TYR A 148 5.77 34.48 12.00
N TYR A 149 6.79 34.94 12.72
CA TYR A 149 8.14 35.02 12.18
C TYR A 149 8.72 33.62 11.95
N PHE A 150 8.55 32.71 12.91
CA PHE A 150 9.00 31.32 12.79
C PHE A 150 8.17 30.51 11.77
N TRP A 151 6.92 30.87 11.52
CA TRP A 151 6.16 30.34 10.38
C TRP A 151 6.83 30.70 9.06
N ALA A 152 7.27 31.95 8.89
CA ALA A 152 8.00 32.36 7.70
C ALA A 152 9.33 31.59 7.56
N ILE A 153 10.09 31.44 8.65
CA ILE A 153 11.34 30.66 8.67
C ILE A 153 11.07 29.20 8.28
N MET A 154 10.07 28.56 8.89
CA MET A 154 9.72 27.18 8.58
C MET A 154 9.27 27.03 7.11
N SER A 155 8.51 27.98 6.56
CA SER A 155 8.17 27.99 5.14
C SER A 155 9.41 28.12 4.22
N ILE A 156 10.46 28.82 4.65
CA ILE A 156 11.75 28.87 3.94
C ILE A 156 12.45 27.51 4.01
N VAL A 157 12.46 26.86 5.18
CA VAL A 157 12.97 25.50 5.35
C VAL A 157 12.20 24.51 4.47
N MET A 158 10.89 24.63 4.33
CA MET A 158 10.13 23.76 3.43
C MET A 158 10.43 24.03 1.94
N GLN A 159 10.71 25.29 1.55
CA GLN A 159 11.21 25.59 0.21
C GLN A 159 12.56 24.91 -0.08
N SER A 160 13.47 24.85 0.90
CA SER A 160 14.77 24.19 0.74
C SER A 160 14.65 22.68 0.51
N HIS A 161 13.59 22.04 1.03
CA HIS A 161 13.31 20.63 0.77
C HIS A 161 12.74 20.38 -0.62
N THR A 162 12.07 21.38 -1.22
CA THR A 162 11.47 21.28 -2.55
C THR A 162 12.52 21.44 -3.64
N ASP A 163 13.44 22.39 -3.48
CA ASP A 163 14.60 22.58 -4.36
C ASP A 163 15.89 22.50 -3.53
N LYS A 164 16.55 21.34 -3.57
CA LYS A 164 17.79 21.10 -2.82
C LYS A 164 18.92 22.06 -3.22
N ARG A 165 19.00 22.49 -4.49
CA ARG A 165 20.08 23.35 -4.99
C ARG A 165 19.93 24.77 -4.47
N LEU A 166 18.75 25.37 -4.68
CA LEU A 166 18.44 26.69 -4.11
C LEU A 166 18.33 26.65 -2.59
N GLY A 167 17.98 25.48 -2.05
CA GLY A 167 17.96 25.17 -0.62
C GLY A 167 19.28 25.48 0.06
N ALA A 168 20.37 24.86 -0.41
CA ALA A 168 21.70 25.03 0.15
C ALA A 168 22.27 26.44 -0.07
N ILE A 169 22.07 27.02 -1.27
CA ILE A 169 22.72 28.28 -1.66
C ILE A 169 22.02 29.52 -1.07
N MET A 170 20.69 29.50 -0.97
CA MET A 170 19.91 30.70 -0.68
C MET A 170 18.96 30.55 0.51
N PHE A 171 18.13 29.49 0.52
CA PHE A 171 17.04 29.39 1.50
C PHE A 171 17.55 29.08 2.92
N LEU A 172 18.42 28.08 3.09
CA LEU A 172 18.96 27.74 4.41
C LEU A 172 19.83 28.87 5.00
N PRO A 173 20.75 29.51 4.24
CA PRO A 173 21.48 30.68 4.75
C PRO A 173 20.59 31.88 5.10
N LEU A 174 19.47 32.05 4.41
CA LEU A 174 18.49 33.08 4.77
C LEU A 174 17.79 32.73 6.09
N ALA A 175 17.37 31.48 6.26
CA ALA A 175 16.75 30.99 7.50
C ALA A 175 17.71 31.10 8.70
N ASP A 176 19.00 30.76 8.53
CA ASP A 176 20.05 30.92 9.56
C ASP A 176 20.19 32.39 9.96
N ARG A 177 20.37 33.31 9.00
CA ARG A 177 20.48 34.75 9.29
C ARG A 177 19.23 35.31 9.98
N MET A 178 18.04 34.90 9.53
CA MET A 178 16.78 35.33 10.13
C MET A 178 16.65 34.86 11.58
N THR A 179 17.11 33.64 11.87
CA THR A 179 17.05 33.05 13.22
C THR A 179 18.11 33.65 14.13
N LYS A 180 19.37 33.79 13.66
CA LYS A 180 20.47 34.44 14.39
C LYS A 180 20.13 35.85 14.84
N LYS A 181 19.47 36.64 13.99
CA LYS A 181 18.98 37.98 14.39
C LYS A 181 18.07 37.93 15.63
N TYR A 182 17.18 36.94 15.72
CA TYR A 182 16.28 36.79 16.87
C TYR A 182 17.00 36.21 18.10
N VAL A 183 18.05 35.40 17.90
CA VAL A 183 18.97 34.96 18.97
C VAL A 183 19.69 36.17 19.57
N GLU A 184 20.30 37.00 18.74
CA GLU A 184 21.04 38.21 19.15
C GLU A 184 20.14 39.23 19.86
N GLU A 185 18.89 39.37 19.42
CA GLU A 185 17.89 40.23 20.06
C GLU A 185 17.31 39.65 21.36
N GLY A 186 17.69 38.42 21.76
CA GLY A 186 17.20 37.75 22.96
C GLY A 186 15.71 37.44 22.94
N LYS A 187 15.11 37.32 21.75
CA LYS A 187 13.66 37.17 21.55
C LYS A 187 13.17 35.72 21.47
N ILE A 188 14.08 34.75 21.60
CA ILE A 188 13.73 33.32 21.60
C ILE A 188 13.21 32.92 22.99
N ASN A 189 11.93 32.60 23.07
CA ASN A 189 11.22 32.31 24.32
C ASN A 189 10.72 30.87 24.40
N ALA A 190 10.47 30.22 23.25
CA ALA A 190 9.87 28.89 23.21
C ALA A 190 10.86 27.81 22.77
N GLU A 191 10.67 26.59 23.29
CA GLU A 191 11.46 25.42 22.91
C GLU A 191 11.39 25.14 21.40
N ALA A 192 10.20 25.27 20.81
CA ALA A 192 9.96 25.09 19.38
C ALA A 192 10.89 25.95 18.49
N GLU A 193 11.21 27.16 18.93
CA GLU A 193 12.07 28.09 18.21
C GLU A 193 13.54 27.61 18.23
N VAL A 194 13.99 27.05 19.36
CA VAL A 194 15.31 26.42 19.50
C VAL A 194 15.40 25.16 18.65
N GLN A 195 14.37 24.30 18.69
CA GLN A 195 14.31 23.09 17.86
C GLN A 195 14.35 23.42 16.36
N LEU A 196 13.63 24.44 15.91
CA LEU A 196 13.70 24.90 14.52
C LEU A 196 15.10 25.40 14.17
N TYR A 197 15.79 26.08 15.09
CA TYR A 197 17.16 26.52 14.85
C TYR A 197 18.14 25.34 14.71
N LEU A 198 18.02 24.32 15.56
CA LEU A 198 18.79 23.07 15.44
C LEU A 198 18.57 22.40 14.08
N ILE A 199 17.30 22.30 13.63
CA ILE A 199 16.96 21.76 12.31
C ILE A 199 17.66 22.53 11.19
N ILE A 200 17.68 23.86 11.25
CA ILE A 200 18.33 24.70 10.23
C ILE A 200 19.84 24.44 10.20
N LEU A 201 20.50 24.44 11.36
CA LEU A 201 21.95 24.24 11.44
C LEU A 201 22.35 22.83 10.96
N GLU A 202 21.56 21.82 11.28
CA GLU A 202 21.80 20.45 10.82
C GLU A 202 21.59 20.27 9.32
N LEU A 203 20.56 20.92 8.75
CA LEU A 203 20.36 20.93 7.30
C LEU A 203 21.48 21.68 6.55
N MET A 204 22.18 22.59 7.24
CA MET A 204 23.37 23.28 6.73
C MET A 204 24.68 22.54 7.03
N GLU A 205 24.62 21.38 7.69
CA GLU A 205 25.78 20.59 8.12
C GLU A 205 26.76 21.38 9.04
N LYS A 206 26.25 22.40 9.75
CA LYS A 206 27.03 23.23 10.69
C LYS A 206 27.07 22.60 12.09
N TYR A 207 27.55 21.37 12.17
CA TYR A 207 27.46 20.55 13.39
C TYR A 207 28.19 21.17 14.60
N GLU A 208 29.30 21.90 14.38
CA GLU A 208 30.02 22.59 15.46
C GLU A 208 29.21 23.74 16.06
N GLU A 209 28.52 24.53 15.22
CA GLU A 209 27.62 25.59 15.68
C GLU A 209 26.44 24.98 16.45
N THR A 210 25.89 23.85 15.98
CA THR A 210 24.82 23.11 16.67
C THR A 210 25.25 22.63 18.05
N LEU A 211 26.46 22.07 18.18
CA LEU A 211 26.98 21.59 19.46
C LEU A 211 27.15 22.73 20.47
N ASN A 212 27.70 23.87 20.02
CA ASN A 212 27.86 25.06 20.87
C ASN A 212 26.51 25.64 21.30
N LEU A 213 25.50 25.57 20.44
CA LEU A 213 24.14 26.00 20.76
C LEU A 213 23.51 25.12 21.86
N LEU A 214 23.67 23.80 21.75
CA LEU A 214 23.16 22.83 22.72
C LEU A 214 23.84 22.97 24.09
N LYS A 215 25.15 23.21 24.12
CA LYS A 215 25.90 23.44 25.37
C LYS A 215 25.65 24.83 25.97
N GLY A 216 25.04 25.74 25.20
CA GLY A 216 24.75 27.11 25.62
C GLY A 216 23.43 27.26 26.36
N PRO A 217 23.06 28.50 26.74
CA PRO A 217 21.83 28.80 27.51
C PRO A 217 20.54 28.52 26.73
N LEU A 218 20.62 28.35 25.40
CA LEU A 218 19.47 27.96 24.59
C LEU A 218 19.20 26.45 24.67
N GLY A 219 20.22 25.63 24.94
CA GLY A 219 20.06 24.20 25.17
C GLY A 219 19.31 23.87 26.46
N GLU A 220 19.52 24.67 27.53
CA GLU A 220 18.78 24.52 28.80
C GLU A 220 17.26 24.67 28.65
N LYS A 221 16.78 25.29 27.56
CA LYS A 221 15.36 25.42 27.26
C LYS A 221 14.73 24.15 26.68
N LEU A 222 15.55 23.19 26.22
CA LEU A 222 15.12 21.92 25.64
C LEU A 222 14.86 20.91 26.76
N THR A 223 13.67 20.99 27.37
CA THR A 223 13.33 20.19 28.56
C THR A 223 12.24 19.16 28.31
N SER A 224 11.66 19.10 27.10
CA SER A 224 10.54 18.21 26.79
C SER A 224 10.92 16.72 26.78
N GLU A 225 12.17 16.36 26.49
CA GLU A 225 12.63 14.98 26.36
C GLU A 225 13.76 14.68 27.37
N LEU A 226 13.66 13.52 28.06
CA LEU A 226 14.68 13.06 29.02
C LEU A 226 16.01 12.79 28.32
N LEU A 227 17.11 13.31 28.87
CA LEU A 227 18.45 13.22 28.29
C LEU A 227 18.55 13.65 26.81
N TYR A 228 17.67 14.55 26.37
CA TYR A 228 17.65 15.02 25.00
C TYR A 228 18.99 15.64 24.61
N GLN A 229 19.51 16.53 25.46
CA GLN A 229 20.76 17.21 25.19
C GLN A 229 21.91 16.20 25.06
N GLU A 230 22.08 15.30 26.02
CA GLU A 230 23.15 14.31 26.04
C GLU A 230 23.08 13.36 24.84
N THR A 231 21.86 12.93 24.45
CA THR A 231 21.65 12.08 23.28
C THR A 231 22.03 12.81 22.00
N ARG A 232 21.59 14.06 21.85
CA ARG A 232 21.91 14.89 20.68
C ARG A 232 23.38 15.25 20.61
N GLU A 233 24.04 15.50 21.74
CA GLU A 233 25.50 15.70 21.79
C GLU A 233 26.24 14.46 21.29
N ALA A 234 25.87 13.26 21.75
CA ALA A 234 26.48 12.00 21.29
C ALA A 234 26.31 11.79 19.77
N GLU A 235 25.12 12.04 19.24
CA GLU A 235 24.84 11.99 17.80
C GLU A 235 25.67 13.01 17.00
N LEU A 236 25.84 14.23 17.51
CA LEU A 236 26.64 15.27 16.85
C LEU A 236 28.14 14.94 16.88
N TYR A 237 28.68 14.42 17.99
CA TYR A 237 30.06 13.94 18.03
C TYR A 237 30.29 12.83 16.99
N THR A 238 29.32 11.93 16.82
CA THR A 238 29.36 10.88 15.79
C THR A 238 29.42 11.49 14.38
N LYS A 239 28.61 12.52 14.09
CA LYS A 239 28.61 13.21 12.79
C LYS A 239 29.88 14.04 12.53
N LEU A 240 30.49 14.59 13.59
CA LEU A 240 31.75 15.34 13.54
C LEU A 240 32.99 14.43 13.49
N GLU A 241 32.80 13.10 13.50
CA GLU A 241 33.89 12.11 13.61
C GLU A 241 34.78 12.31 14.86
N ARG A 242 34.23 12.94 15.90
CA ARG A 242 34.83 13.10 17.23
C ARG A 242 34.58 11.84 18.05
N TRP A 243 35.23 10.75 17.62
CA TRP A 243 35.03 9.41 18.17
C TRP A 243 35.32 9.28 19.68
N PRO A 244 36.36 9.92 20.26
CA PRO A 244 36.60 9.84 21.70
C PRO A 244 35.45 10.42 22.53
N GLU A 245 34.97 11.60 22.17
CA GLU A 245 33.88 12.28 22.86
C GLU A 245 32.55 11.55 22.65
N ALA A 246 32.30 11.05 21.43
CA ALA A 246 31.14 10.20 21.14
C ALA A 246 31.14 8.95 22.03
N ASN A 247 32.29 8.29 22.16
CA ASN A 247 32.43 7.08 22.96
C ASN A 247 32.11 7.34 24.44
N ALA A 248 32.70 8.37 25.03
CA ALA A 248 32.43 8.76 26.41
C ALA A 248 30.96 9.13 26.63
N ALA A 249 30.36 9.88 25.69
CA ALA A 249 28.96 10.27 25.76
C ALA A 249 28.03 9.05 25.72
N TYR A 250 28.21 8.11 24.76
CA TYR A 250 27.39 6.90 24.72
C TYR A 250 27.62 5.99 25.93
N LYS A 251 28.85 5.88 26.44
CA LYS A 251 29.15 5.14 27.67
C LYS A 251 28.38 5.71 28.87
N LYS A 252 28.32 7.04 29.00
CA LYS A 252 27.53 7.71 30.04
C LYS A 252 26.04 7.41 29.87
N LEU A 253 25.51 7.52 28.65
CA LEU A 253 24.11 7.20 28.34
C LEU A 253 23.76 5.74 28.66
N ILE A 254 24.67 4.79 28.40
CA ILE A 254 24.49 3.37 28.70
C ILE A 254 24.45 3.13 30.22
N LYS A 255 25.28 3.83 31.01
CA LYS A 255 25.24 3.71 32.48
C LYS A 255 23.90 4.15 33.07
N GLU A 256 23.29 5.20 32.51
CA GLU A 256 21.96 5.68 32.92
C GLU A 256 20.84 4.78 32.39
N TYR A 257 20.92 4.35 31.12
CA TYR A 257 19.91 3.51 30.45
C TYR A 257 20.53 2.32 29.70
N PRO A 258 20.84 1.21 30.39
CA PRO A 258 21.56 0.08 29.80
C PRO A 258 20.80 -0.74 28.75
N ASP A 259 19.48 -0.56 28.59
CA ASP A 259 18.67 -1.33 27.60
C ASP A 259 18.44 -0.55 26.29
N HIS A 260 19.02 0.66 26.15
CA HIS A 260 18.89 1.45 24.92
C HIS A 260 19.82 0.94 23.81
N TRP A 261 19.30 0.08 22.93
CA TRP A 261 20.10 -0.66 21.95
C TRP A 261 20.92 0.22 20.98
N ILE A 262 20.36 1.33 20.52
CA ILE A 262 21.07 2.25 19.59
C ILE A 262 22.35 2.80 20.24
N ASN A 263 22.34 3.03 21.55
CA ASN A 263 23.51 3.54 22.27
C ASN A 263 24.61 2.48 22.31
N TRP A 264 24.26 1.20 22.49
CA TRP A 264 25.22 0.09 22.37
C TRP A 264 25.83 0.00 20.98
N GLN A 265 25.01 0.07 19.93
CA GLN A 265 25.50 -0.01 18.55
C GLN A 265 26.49 1.13 18.24
N ASN A 266 26.14 2.38 18.59
CA ASN A 266 27.00 3.53 18.36
C ASN A 266 28.25 3.52 19.25
N TYR A 267 28.12 3.09 20.51
CA TYR A 267 29.26 2.90 21.42
C TYR A 267 30.27 1.89 20.85
N ILE A 268 29.81 0.69 20.47
CA ILE A 268 30.66 -0.35 19.87
C ILE A 268 31.30 0.15 18.58
N SER A 269 30.53 0.83 17.72
CA SER A 269 31.05 1.41 16.47
C SER A 269 32.16 2.44 16.74
N SER A 270 31.97 3.33 17.72
CA SER A 270 32.97 4.33 18.10
C SER A 270 34.25 3.69 18.66
N CYS A 271 34.14 2.65 19.51
CA CYS A 271 35.29 1.91 20.02
C CYS A 271 36.11 1.28 18.88
N ILE A 272 35.44 0.61 17.94
CA ILE A 272 36.10 -0.07 16.82
C ILE A 272 36.76 0.94 15.88
N LYS A 273 36.14 2.11 15.68
CA LYS A 273 36.75 3.20 14.91
C LYS A 273 38.03 3.72 15.57
N LEU A 274 38.00 3.97 16.88
CA LEU A 274 39.19 4.38 17.64
C LEU A 274 40.31 3.34 17.53
N GLU A 275 39.99 2.05 17.70
CA GLU A 275 40.94 0.95 17.57
C GLU A 275 41.52 0.88 16.14
N SER A 276 40.70 1.08 15.11
CA SER A 276 41.15 1.05 13.71
C SER A 276 42.08 2.21 13.33
N THR A 277 42.00 3.32 14.08
CA THR A 277 42.85 4.50 13.90
C THR A 277 44.09 4.49 14.78
N ASP A 278 44.33 3.41 15.54
CA ASP A 278 45.38 3.30 16.57
C ASP A 278 45.38 4.51 17.53
N TRP A 279 44.20 5.04 17.82
CA TRP A 279 44.07 6.24 18.65
C TRP A 279 44.41 5.89 20.10
N THR A 280 45.25 6.72 20.72
CA THR A 280 45.60 6.64 22.13
C THR A 280 45.54 8.02 22.76
N PRO A 281 45.12 8.14 24.04
CA PRO A 281 45.15 9.42 24.74
C PRO A 281 46.61 9.89 24.89
N LEU A 282 46.83 11.21 24.77
CA LEU A 282 48.14 11.82 24.98
C LEU A 282 48.57 11.62 26.46
N GLU A 283 49.86 11.33 26.69
CA GLU A 283 50.40 11.15 28.05
C GLU A 283 50.07 12.37 28.93
N ASN A 284 49.32 12.13 30.02
CA ASN A 284 48.86 13.11 31.02
C ASN A 284 47.63 13.99 30.67
N ASP A 285 46.79 13.60 29.69
CA ASP A 285 45.49 14.26 29.48
C ASP A 285 44.34 13.50 30.19
N ASP A 286 44.01 13.94 31.41
CA ASP A 286 42.90 13.37 32.20
C ASP A 286 41.52 13.54 31.54
N SER A 287 41.41 14.40 30.51
CA SER A 287 40.15 14.71 29.82
C SER A 287 39.54 13.52 29.08
N TYR A 288 40.35 12.51 28.74
CA TYR A 288 39.91 11.30 28.01
C TYR A 288 39.97 10.02 28.85
N SER A 289 40.10 10.14 30.17
CA SER A 289 40.17 8.99 31.10
C SER A 289 38.94 8.07 31.03
N GLU A 290 37.78 8.59 30.60
CA GLU A 290 36.55 7.81 30.48
C GLU A 290 36.37 7.09 29.13
N VAL A 291 37.24 7.35 28.13
CA VAL A 291 37.12 6.84 26.76
C VAL A 291 37.62 5.41 26.63
N HIS A 292 36.85 4.55 25.97
CA HIS A 292 37.25 3.19 25.62
C HIS A 292 37.64 3.10 24.14
N TYR A 293 38.90 2.75 23.88
CA TYR A 293 39.50 2.78 22.54
C TYR A 293 39.96 1.40 22.04
N THR A 294 39.78 0.33 22.83
CA THR A 294 40.03 -1.05 22.40
C THR A 294 38.79 -1.92 22.56
N SER A 295 38.66 -2.94 21.71
CA SER A 295 37.62 -3.97 21.80
C SER A 295 37.63 -4.71 23.15
N GLU A 296 38.79 -4.89 23.79
CA GLU A 296 38.89 -5.48 25.13
C GLU A 296 38.31 -4.57 26.23
N MET A 297 38.53 -3.25 26.14
CA MET A 297 37.91 -2.29 27.06
C MET A 297 36.39 -2.25 26.89
N ALA A 298 35.90 -2.34 25.64
CA ALA A 298 34.47 -2.45 25.37
C ALA A 298 33.88 -3.73 25.96
N LEU A 299 34.56 -4.88 25.81
CA LEU A 299 34.13 -6.14 26.41
C LEU A 299 34.12 -6.07 27.95
N THR A 300 35.15 -5.47 28.55
CA THR A 300 35.25 -5.29 30.01
C THR A 300 34.10 -4.43 30.52
N PHE A 301 33.78 -3.34 29.83
CA PHE A 301 32.63 -2.50 30.16
C PHE A 301 31.31 -3.25 30.08
N ILE A 302 31.10 -4.06 29.04
CA ILE A 302 29.90 -4.88 28.93
C ILE A 302 29.80 -5.85 30.12
N GLN A 303 30.92 -6.45 30.53
CA GLN A 303 30.98 -7.32 31.72
C GLN A 303 30.70 -6.56 33.03
N GLU A 304 31.21 -5.34 33.18
CA GLU A 304 30.88 -4.46 34.32
C GLU A 304 29.37 -4.20 34.42
N ILE A 305 28.71 -3.89 33.30
CA ILE A 305 27.25 -3.70 33.29
C ILE A 305 26.52 -5.00 33.62
N LEU A 306 26.96 -6.14 33.09
CA LEU A 306 26.36 -7.45 33.39
C LEU A 306 26.49 -7.84 34.86
N THR A 307 27.65 -7.60 35.47
CA THR A 307 27.88 -7.85 36.90
C THR A 307 27.05 -6.94 37.78
N TRP A 308 26.95 -5.65 37.47
CA TRP A 308 26.04 -4.73 38.14
C TRP A 308 24.56 -5.15 38.01
N GLN A 309 24.22 -5.77 36.89
CA GLN A 309 22.86 -6.24 36.62
C GLN A 309 22.52 -7.55 37.34
N ALA A 310 23.50 -8.37 37.73
CA ALA A 310 23.26 -9.64 38.42
C ALA A 310 22.46 -9.46 39.72
N ASP A 311 22.63 -8.31 40.38
CA ASP A 311 21.91 -7.92 41.60
C ASP A 311 20.59 -7.17 41.31
N ASN A 312 20.27 -6.90 40.04
CA ASN A 312 19.16 -6.08 39.58
C ASN A 312 18.26 -6.83 38.57
N ARG A 313 17.34 -6.10 37.91
CA ARG A 313 16.47 -6.68 36.88
C ARG A 313 17.30 -7.12 35.67
N LEU A 314 17.06 -8.34 35.18
CA LEU A 314 17.63 -8.83 33.93
C LEU A 314 17.17 -8.00 32.72
N LEU A 315 18.12 -7.38 32.02
CA LEU A 315 17.99 -6.64 30.77
C LEU A 315 18.63 -7.44 29.64
N ARG A 316 18.14 -7.24 28.41
CA ARG A 316 18.57 -8.00 27.22
C ARG A 316 19.77 -7.36 26.55
N GLY A 317 19.77 -6.02 26.45
CA GLY A 317 20.78 -5.24 25.73
C GLY A 317 22.23 -5.64 26.04
N PRO A 318 22.66 -5.70 27.31
CA PRO A 318 24.04 -6.04 27.65
C PRO A 318 24.48 -7.45 27.22
N TYR A 319 23.58 -8.43 27.21
CA TYR A 319 23.90 -9.77 26.73
C TYR A 319 24.10 -9.78 25.22
N LEU A 320 23.19 -9.13 24.48
CA LEU A 320 23.27 -9.03 23.02
C LEU A 320 24.46 -8.18 22.57
N ALA A 321 24.88 -7.19 23.36
CA ALA A 321 26.03 -6.33 23.06
C ALA A 321 27.35 -7.14 22.91
N ARG A 322 27.52 -8.26 23.64
CA ARG A 322 28.68 -9.16 23.47
C ARG A 322 28.69 -9.83 22.09
N LEU A 323 27.53 -10.27 21.61
CA LEU A 323 27.38 -10.88 20.29
C LEU A 323 27.53 -9.83 19.17
N GLU A 324 26.98 -8.63 19.38
CA GLU A 324 27.13 -7.51 18.45
C GLU A 324 28.60 -7.08 18.28
N LEU A 325 29.36 -7.01 19.38
CA LEU A 325 30.79 -6.68 19.33
C LEU A 325 31.56 -7.69 18.45
N ILE A 326 31.32 -8.99 18.64
CA ILE A 326 31.93 -10.05 17.80
C ILE A 326 31.52 -9.87 16.33
N LYS A 327 30.23 -9.62 16.07
CA LYS A 327 29.70 -9.44 14.72
C LYS A 327 30.36 -8.27 13.99
N VAL A 328 30.44 -7.10 14.62
CA VAL A 328 31.04 -5.90 14.02
C VAL A 328 32.54 -6.10 13.79
N LEU A 329 33.26 -6.72 14.74
CA LEU A 329 34.69 -7.01 14.58
C LEU A 329 34.97 -7.91 13.36
N ARG A 330 34.19 -8.98 13.18
CA ARG A 330 34.29 -9.85 12.00
C ARG A 330 34.00 -9.11 10.69
N GLN A 331 32.99 -8.25 10.67
CA GLN A 331 32.64 -7.45 9.49
C GLN A 331 33.72 -6.44 9.12
N THR A 332 34.43 -5.88 10.10
CA THR A 332 35.54 -4.95 9.88
C THR A 332 36.87 -5.63 9.51
N GLY A 333 36.90 -6.97 9.43
CA GLY A 333 38.10 -7.72 9.06
C GLY A 333 39.19 -7.76 10.14
N SER A 334 38.86 -7.43 11.39
CA SER A 334 39.81 -7.52 12.50
C SER A 334 40.13 -8.99 12.79
N SER A 335 41.41 -9.35 12.73
CA SER A 335 41.91 -10.71 12.96
C SER A 335 42.21 -11.00 14.43
N LYS A 336 42.00 -10.03 15.34
CA LYS A 336 42.24 -10.22 16.78
C LYS A 336 41.14 -11.11 17.36
N PRO A 337 41.46 -12.33 17.83
CA PRO A 337 40.49 -13.15 18.53
C PRO A 337 40.14 -12.47 19.86
N LEU A 338 38.86 -12.15 20.06
CA LEU A 338 38.36 -11.82 21.39
C LEU A 338 38.48 -13.07 22.29
N SER A 339 38.56 -12.85 23.60
CA SER A 339 38.56 -13.92 24.62
C SER A 339 37.24 -14.68 24.71
N VAL A 340 36.21 -14.29 23.95
CA VAL A 340 34.86 -14.86 23.97
C VAL A 340 34.46 -15.36 22.58
N SER A 341 33.83 -16.54 22.53
CA SER A 341 33.27 -17.14 21.32
C SER A 341 31.74 -17.00 21.28
N PRO A 342 31.12 -16.95 20.08
CA PRO A 342 29.68 -16.72 19.96
C PRO A 342 28.83 -17.88 20.53
N LEU A 343 29.26 -19.14 20.34
CA LEU A 343 28.53 -20.33 20.78
C LEU A 343 28.16 -20.31 22.29
N PRO A 344 29.10 -20.17 23.25
CA PRO A 344 28.77 -20.14 24.67
C PRO A 344 27.90 -18.94 25.06
N LEU A 345 28.07 -17.79 24.39
CA LEU A 345 27.24 -16.60 24.63
C LEU A 345 25.78 -16.82 24.22
N MET A 346 25.55 -17.53 23.10
CA MET A 346 24.19 -17.90 22.66
C MET A 346 23.56 -18.94 23.60
N ILE A 347 24.35 -19.89 24.12
CA ILE A 347 23.90 -20.86 25.14
C ILE A 347 23.47 -20.12 26.41
N GLU A 348 24.34 -19.24 26.94
CA GLU A 348 24.05 -18.42 28.12
C GLU A 348 22.78 -17.58 27.94
N TYR A 349 22.62 -16.93 26.77
CA TYR A 349 21.41 -16.15 26.47
C TYR A 349 20.15 -17.01 26.47
N TYR A 350 20.22 -18.21 25.90
CA TYR A 350 19.10 -19.15 25.90
C TYR A 350 18.76 -19.66 27.30
N GLU A 351 19.73 -19.89 28.17
CA GLU A 351 19.47 -20.29 29.56
C GLU A 351 18.64 -19.24 30.31
N LEU A 352 18.89 -17.96 30.04
CA LEU A 352 18.22 -16.84 30.68
C LEU A 352 16.87 -16.48 30.04
N PHE A 353 16.79 -16.49 28.70
CA PHE A 353 15.65 -15.97 27.95
C PHE A 353 14.95 -17.02 27.07
N GLY A 354 15.36 -18.28 27.09
CA GLY A 354 14.86 -19.32 26.19
C GLY A 354 13.37 -19.62 26.28
N ASP A 355 12.74 -19.34 27.44
CA ASP A 355 11.29 -19.44 27.64
C ASP A 355 10.51 -18.22 27.11
N LYS A 356 11.20 -17.17 26.65
CA LYS A 356 10.61 -15.93 26.15
C LYS A 356 10.50 -15.96 24.64
N PHE A 357 9.40 -15.41 24.12
CA PHE A 357 9.13 -15.33 22.68
C PHE A 357 10.19 -14.54 21.89
N CYS A 358 10.84 -13.55 22.51
CA CYS A 358 11.86 -12.73 21.84
C CYS A 358 13.18 -13.46 21.58
N CYS A 359 13.47 -14.55 22.30
CA CYS A 359 14.77 -15.23 22.25
C CYS A 359 15.18 -15.67 20.85
N VAL A 360 14.21 -16.17 20.06
CA VAL A 360 14.46 -16.55 18.66
C VAL A 360 14.85 -15.33 17.82
N GLU A 361 14.08 -14.25 17.89
CA GLU A 361 14.33 -13.04 17.09
C GLU A 361 15.68 -12.42 17.47
N ASP A 362 16.01 -12.41 18.76
CA ASP A 362 17.28 -11.90 19.27
C ASP A 362 18.48 -12.76 18.80
N LEU A 363 18.38 -14.10 18.83
CA LEU A 363 19.48 -15.00 18.46
C LEU A 363 19.67 -15.16 16.94
N THR A 364 18.59 -15.12 16.16
CA THR A 364 18.65 -15.29 14.69
C THR A 364 19.44 -14.18 13.98
N ILE A 365 19.65 -13.03 14.62
CA ILE A 365 20.52 -11.95 14.11
C ILE A 365 22.01 -12.35 14.10
N TYR A 366 22.37 -13.36 14.90
CA TYR A 366 23.74 -13.78 15.20
C TYR A 366 24.05 -15.21 14.75
N THR A 367 23.10 -15.94 14.15
CA THR A 367 23.33 -17.32 13.68
C THR A 367 24.41 -17.43 12.62
N ASP A 368 24.60 -16.38 11.80
CA ASP A 368 25.67 -16.30 10.80
C ASP A 368 27.08 -16.24 11.42
N LEU A 369 27.19 -16.04 12.75
CA LEU A 369 28.45 -16.13 13.48
C LEU A 369 28.89 -17.57 13.75
N LEU A 370 28.00 -18.55 13.58
CA LEU A 370 28.28 -19.95 13.81
C LEU A 370 28.57 -20.65 12.47
N SER A 371 29.54 -21.56 12.49
CA SER A 371 29.66 -22.58 11.46
C SER A 371 28.50 -23.58 11.53
N GLU A 372 28.30 -24.39 10.49
CA GLU A 372 27.24 -25.40 10.51
C GLU A 372 27.41 -26.42 11.64
N GLU A 373 28.66 -26.78 11.96
CA GLU A 373 29.01 -27.69 13.05
C GLU A 373 28.69 -27.06 14.42
N GLU A 374 29.09 -25.80 14.62
CA GLU A 374 28.75 -25.05 15.84
C GLU A 374 27.25 -24.83 15.99
N GLY A 375 26.53 -24.64 14.89
CA GLY A 375 25.07 -24.55 14.87
C GLY A 375 24.41 -25.85 15.33
N GLN A 376 24.89 -27.01 14.88
CA GLN A 376 24.43 -28.31 15.36
C GLN A 376 24.77 -28.51 16.85
N GLN A 377 26.00 -28.18 17.25
CA GLN A 377 26.45 -28.27 18.63
C GLN A 377 25.63 -27.39 19.58
N LEU A 378 25.26 -26.18 19.15
CA LEU A 378 24.35 -25.29 19.89
C LEU A 378 23.05 -26.04 20.18
N ILE A 379 22.41 -26.53 19.12
CA ILE A 379 21.11 -27.20 19.22
C ILE A 379 21.16 -28.44 20.11
N ASP A 380 22.21 -29.25 20.00
CA ASP A 380 22.39 -30.44 20.83
C ASP A 380 22.52 -30.05 22.31
N THR A 381 23.37 -29.06 22.61
CA THR A 381 23.56 -28.54 23.98
C THR A 381 22.28 -27.97 24.56
N LEU A 382 21.53 -27.16 23.78
CA LEU A 382 20.26 -26.60 24.24
C LEU A 382 19.23 -27.70 24.53
N SER A 383 19.20 -28.75 23.71
CA SER A 383 18.27 -29.87 23.85
C SER A 383 18.53 -30.69 25.12
N GLU A 384 19.78 -30.80 25.59
CA GLU A 384 20.14 -31.46 26.84
C GLU A 384 19.60 -30.74 28.09
N THR A 385 19.39 -29.41 28.01
CA THR A 385 18.88 -28.61 29.12
C THR A 385 17.36 -28.68 29.31
N LEU A 386 16.65 -29.39 28.44
CA LEU A 386 15.19 -29.51 28.47
C LEU A 386 14.74 -30.59 29.46
N ASP A 387 13.80 -30.23 30.33
CA ASP A 387 13.08 -31.18 31.17
C ASP A 387 11.80 -31.65 30.46
N MET A 388 11.86 -32.84 29.87
CA MET A 388 10.78 -33.44 29.08
C MET A 388 10.33 -34.77 29.68
N CYS A 389 9.02 -34.95 29.84
CA CYS A 389 8.44 -36.21 30.29
C CYS A 389 8.30 -37.17 29.10
N LYS A 390 8.83 -38.39 29.26
CA LYS A 390 8.60 -39.50 28.33
C LYS A 390 7.32 -40.23 28.72
N THR A 391 6.28 -40.07 27.92
CA THR A 391 5.01 -40.79 28.09
C THR A 391 4.80 -41.84 26.99
N SER A 392 5.65 -41.88 25.95
CA SER A 392 5.65 -42.86 24.84
C SER A 392 6.94 -42.71 23.97
N ASP A 393 6.88 -43.02 22.66
CA ASP A 393 7.91 -42.69 21.65
C ASP A 393 8.12 -41.16 21.48
N ILE A 394 7.16 -40.34 21.95
CA ILE A 394 7.23 -38.86 21.87
C ILE A 394 7.44 -38.28 23.27
N THR A 395 8.34 -37.30 23.37
CA THR A 395 8.59 -36.49 24.57
C THR A 395 7.72 -35.24 24.62
N PHE A 396 7.11 -34.99 25.79
CA PHE A 396 6.27 -33.82 26.05
C PHE A 396 6.88 -32.92 27.13
N ALA A 397 6.64 -31.62 27.03
CA ALA A 397 7.13 -30.66 28.03
C ALA A 397 6.33 -30.78 29.34
N SER A 398 7.02 -30.66 30.47
CA SER A 398 6.40 -30.75 31.80
C SER A 398 5.58 -29.51 32.18
N ASN A 399 5.93 -28.34 31.63
CA ASN A 399 5.27 -27.08 31.89
C ASN A 399 5.43 -26.08 30.72
N VAL A 400 4.76 -24.93 30.81
CA VAL A 400 4.79 -23.87 29.78
C VAL A 400 6.21 -23.38 29.49
N LYS A 401 7.06 -23.22 30.51
CA LYS A 401 8.44 -22.72 30.30
C LYS A 401 9.26 -23.70 29.48
N GLN A 402 9.24 -24.98 29.83
CA GLN A 402 9.95 -26.02 29.08
C GLN A 402 9.38 -26.16 27.66
N MET A 403 8.07 -25.99 27.51
CA MET A 403 7.44 -25.98 26.19
C MET A 403 7.95 -24.82 25.33
N GLN A 404 7.99 -23.60 25.84
CA GLN A 404 8.51 -22.45 25.10
C GLN A 404 10.00 -22.60 24.78
N ARG A 405 10.79 -23.12 25.72
CA ARG A 405 12.21 -23.46 25.50
C ARG A 405 12.39 -24.44 24.34
N HIS A 406 11.58 -25.50 24.28
CA HIS A 406 11.62 -26.45 23.16
C HIS A 406 11.14 -25.81 21.85
N VAL A 407 10.07 -25.00 21.87
CA VAL A 407 9.62 -24.22 20.69
C VAL A 407 10.73 -23.33 20.14
N THR A 408 11.47 -22.63 21.01
CA THR A 408 12.62 -21.80 20.65
C THR A 408 13.68 -22.63 19.93
N ILE A 409 14.04 -23.81 20.46
CA ILE A 409 14.96 -24.74 19.80
C ILE A 409 14.44 -25.16 18.43
N CYS A 410 13.16 -25.52 18.30
CA CYS A 410 12.59 -25.92 17.02
C CYS A 410 12.64 -24.79 15.97
N LYS A 411 12.38 -23.54 16.39
CA LYS A 411 12.49 -22.37 15.50
C LYS A 411 13.94 -22.13 15.08
N LEU A 412 14.90 -22.28 16.00
CA LEU A 412 16.33 -22.20 15.68
C LEU A 412 16.77 -23.33 14.74
N LYS A 413 16.31 -24.58 14.95
CA LYS A 413 16.54 -25.71 14.03
C LYS A 413 16.06 -25.40 12.62
N ARG A 414 14.88 -24.77 12.48
CA ARG A 414 14.35 -24.35 11.17
C ARG A 414 15.21 -23.25 10.55
N ASN A 415 15.63 -22.25 11.33
CA ASN A 415 16.46 -21.14 10.85
C ASN A 415 17.87 -21.57 10.45
N LEU A 416 18.47 -22.54 11.16
CA LEU A 416 19.74 -23.16 10.77
C LEU A 416 19.61 -24.11 9.57
N GLY A 417 18.39 -24.32 9.05
CA GLY A 417 18.14 -25.17 7.89
C GLY A 417 18.21 -26.67 8.18
N ILE A 418 18.22 -27.09 9.46
CA ILE A 418 18.36 -28.50 9.87
C ILE A 418 17.19 -29.33 9.35
N PHE A 419 15.95 -28.86 9.52
CA PHE A 419 14.77 -29.60 9.06
C PHE A 419 14.73 -29.77 7.53
N HIS A 420 15.19 -28.78 6.79
CA HIS A 420 15.15 -28.83 5.33
C HIS A 420 16.16 -29.84 4.75
N ARG A 421 17.26 -30.13 5.45
CA ARG A 421 18.24 -31.14 5.04
C ARG A 421 17.73 -32.58 5.23
N GLN A 422 16.63 -32.75 5.94
CA GLN A 422 16.09 -34.07 6.25
C GLN A 422 15.20 -34.61 5.12
N PRO A 423 15.19 -35.94 4.90
CA PRO A 423 14.29 -36.58 3.94
C PRO A 423 12.82 -36.24 4.21
N ILE A 424 12.00 -36.25 3.16
CA ILE A 424 10.55 -35.94 3.22
C ILE A 424 9.83 -36.82 4.27
N GLU A 425 10.14 -38.12 4.31
CA GLU A 425 9.56 -39.06 5.27
C GLU A 425 9.78 -38.62 6.73
N HIS A 426 10.99 -38.16 7.04
CA HIS A 426 11.32 -37.70 8.39
C HIS A 426 10.64 -36.37 8.72
N ARG A 427 10.55 -35.45 7.75
CA ARG A 427 9.78 -34.20 7.92
C ARG A 427 8.30 -34.47 8.18
N LEU A 428 7.70 -35.47 7.52
CA LEU A 428 6.31 -35.87 7.78
C LEU A 428 6.13 -36.45 9.19
N VAL A 429 7.09 -37.24 9.69
CA VAL A 429 7.08 -37.72 11.08
C VAL A 429 7.14 -36.53 12.04
N LEU A 430 8.07 -35.57 11.82
CA LEU A 430 8.18 -34.35 12.62
C LEU A 430 6.89 -33.52 12.62
N THR A 431 6.22 -33.39 11.46
CA THR A 431 4.91 -32.73 11.37
C THR A 431 3.90 -33.38 12.32
N LYS A 432 3.78 -34.71 12.32
CA LYS A 432 2.88 -35.45 13.22
C LYS A 432 3.26 -35.26 14.69
N GLU A 433 4.55 -35.24 15.00
CA GLU A 433 5.01 -34.95 16.36
C GLU A 433 4.67 -33.53 16.80
N PHE A 434 4.85 -32.51 15.94
CA PHE A 434 4.49 -31.13 16.26
C PHE A 434 2.99 -30.95 16.47
N LEU A 435 2.15 -31.60 15.68
CA LEU A 435 0.70 -31.59 15.91
C LEU A 435 0.35 -32.25 17.26
N SER A 436 1.00 -33.38 17.59
CA SER A 436 0.81 -34.05 18.88
C SER A 436 1.24 -33.15 20.06
N ARG A 437 2.38 -32.46 19.92
CA ARG A 437 2.86 -31.48 20.92
C ARG A 437 1.96 -30.24 21.02
N HIS A 438 1.38 -29.80 19.90
CA HIS A 438 0.41 -28.72 19.89
C HIS A 438 -0.82 -29.07 20.73
N LEU A 439 -1.41 -30.26 20.47
CA LEU A 439 -2.59 -30.76 21.19
C LEU A 439 -2.31 -30.89 22.70
N HIS A 440 -1.20 -31.52 23.08
CA HIS A 440 -0.79 -31.58 24.49
C HIS A 440 -0.61 -30.18 25.09
N GLY A 441 0.00 -29.25 24.35
CA GLY A 441 0.24 -27.90 24.81
C GLY A 441 -1.03 -27.04 25.02
N LEU A 442 -2.15 -27.40 24.37
CA LEU A 442 -3.45 -26.76 24.61
C LEU A 442 -3.94 -26.97 26.04
N ASP A 443 -3.54 -28.06 26.70
CA ASP A 443 -3.90 -28.31 28.09
C ASP A 443 -3.36 -27.24 29.04
N PHE A 444 -2.21 -26.63 28.71
CA PHE A 444 -1.64 -25.54 29.50
C PHE A 444 -2.36 -24.20 29.31
N GLY A 445 -3.13 -24.05 28.24
CA GLY A 445 -3.79 -22.79 27.86
C GLY A 445 -5.31 -22.83 27.99
N LYS A 446 -5.88 -23.77 28.75
CA LYS A 446 -7.34 -23.90 28.94
C LYS A 446 -7.99 -22.67 29.58
N ASP A 447 -7.27 -22.01 30.48
CA ASP A 447 -7.76 -20.85 31.23
C ASP A 447 -7.43 -19.51 30.55
N LEU A 448 -6.86 -19.53 29.34
CA LEU A 448 -6.55 -18.31 28.59
C LEU A 448 -7.84 -17.62 28.10
N LEU A 449 -7.80 -16.29 28.01
CA LEU A 449 -8.88 -15.54 27.38
C LEU A 449 -8.90 -15.83 25.87
N ALA A 450 -10.06 -15.70 25.23
CA ALA A 450 -10.17 -15.85 23.77
C ALA A 450 -9.31 -14.83 22.98
N THR A 451 -8.92 -13.72 23.62
CA THR A 451 -8.01 -12.71 23.08
C THR A 451 -6.54 -13.12 23.15
N ASP A 452 -6.19 -14.06 24.04
CA ASP A 452 -4.83 -14.53 24.22
C ASP A 452 -4.50 -15.64 23.23
N VAL A 453 -3.25 -15.65 22.78
CA VAL A 453 -2.75 -16.67 21.87
C VAL A 453 -2.35 -17.90 22.66
N GLN A 454 -2.70 -19.09 22.16
CA GLN A 454 -2.31 -20.35 22.80
C GLN A 454 -0.79 -20.51 22.80
N PHE A 455 -0.26 -20.97 23.93
CA PHE A 455 1.19 -21.16 24.10
C PHE A 455 1.80 -22.13 23.06
N SER A 456 1.01 -23.10 22.59
CA SER A 456 1.46 -24.17 21.70
C SER A 456 1.24 -23.88 20.20
N ASP A 457 0.69 -22.72 19.82
CA ASP A 457 0.40 -22.38 18.42
C ASP A 457 1.63 -22.38 17.51
N SER A 458 2.80 -22.11 18.08
CA SER A 458 4.06 -22.16 17.32
C SER A 458 4.37 -23.56 16.79
N TYR A 459 3.94 -24.63 17.48
CA TYR A 459 4.10 -25.99 16.95
C TYR A 459 3.21 -26.24 15.74
N LEU A 460 1.96 -25.77 15.79
CA LEU A 460 1.04 -25.86 14.65
C LEU A 460 1.62 -25.14 13.43
N LEU A 461 2.10 -23.89 13.61
CA LEU A 461 2.72 -23.14 12.52
C LEU A 461 3.97 -23.84 11.96
N LEU A 462 4.82 -24.41 12.82
CA LEU A 462 5.98 -25.20 12.36
C LEU A 462 5.57 -26.44 11.57
N ALA A 463 4.54 -27.17 12.01
CA ALA A 463 4.01 -28.33 11.30
C ALA A 463 3.50 -27.95 9.91
N VAL A 464 2.74 -26.87 9.81
CA VAL A 464 2.21 -26.37 8.54
C VAL A 464 3.33 -25.87 7.63
N HIS A 465 4.35 -25.20 8.17
CA HIS A 465 5.50 -24.79 7.38
C HIS A 465 6.27 -25.98 6.78
N LEU A 466 6.40 -27.10 7.51
CA LEU A 466 7.00 -28.32 6.96
C LEU A 466 6.15 -28.91 5.82
N LEU A 467 4.81 -28.88 5.94
CA LEU A 467 3.91 -29.32 4.88
C LEU A 467 4.03 -28.44 3.62
N VAL A 468 4.16 -27.12 3.81
CA VAL A 468 4.41 -26.18 2.72
C VAL A 468 5.75 -26.47 2.05
N ASP A 469 6.84 -26.67 2.81
CA ASP A 469 8.14 -27.00 2.25
C ASP A 469 8.08 -28.31 1.42
N ILE A 470 7.35 -29.33 1.89
CA ILE A 470 7.18 -30.60 1.17
C ILE A 470 6.36 -30.38 -0.11
N TRP A 471 5.30 -29.57 -0.08
CA TRP A 471 4.55 -29.20 -1.27
C TRP A 471 5.42 -28.45 -2.28
N GLU A 472 6.27 -27.51 -1.84
CA GLU A 472 7.16 -26.76 -2.75
C GLU A 472 8.20 -27.65 -3.46
N GLU A 473 8.51 -28.82 -2.91
CA GLU A 473 9.41 -29.84 -3.48
C GLU A 473 8.69 -30.92 -4.30
N THR A 474 7.46 -31.29 -3.94
CA THR A 474 6.71 -32.41 -4.55
C THR A 474 5.61 -31.98 -5.52
N GLU A 475 5.17 -30.72 -5.42
CA GLU A 475 4.01 -30.14 -6.10
C GLU A 475 2.66 -30.83 -5.77
N ASP A 476 2.63 -31.73 -4.77
CA ASP A 476 1.43 -32.46 -4.37
C ASP A 476 0.54 -31.62 -3.45
N THR A 477 -0.61 -31.19 -3.98
CA THR A 477 -1.56 -30.30 -3.29
C THR A 477 -2.16 -30.88 -2.00
N LYS A 478 -2.09 -32.20 -1.77
CA LYS A 478 -2.63 -32.82 -0.56
C LYS A 478 -2.01 -32.26 0.73
N TYR A 479 -0.73 -31.89 0.68
CA TYR A 479 -0.02 -31.36 1.84
C TYR A 479 -0.52 -29.95 2.21
N LEU A 480 -0.91 -29.15 1.23
CA LEU A 480 -1.54 -27.85 1.48
C LEU A 480 -2.92 -28.01 2.10
N TRP A 481 -3.73 -28.94 1.60
CA TRP A 481 -5.03 -29.25 2.20
C TRP A 481 -4.90 -29.74 3.64
N GLN A 482 -3.94 -30.63 3.91
CA GLN A 482 -3.61 -31.04 5.28
C GLN A 482 -3.25 -29.84 6.15
N GLY A 483 -2.43 -28.92 5.65
CA GLY A 483 -2.09 -27.68 6.34
C GLY A 483 -3.31 -26.81 6.65
N ILE A 484 -4.20 -26.62 5.67
CA ILE A 484 -5.46 -25.87 5.81
C ILE A 484 -6.36 -26.48 6.90
N VAL A 485 -6.56 -27.81 6.91
CA VAL A 485 -7.36 -28.48 7.94
C VAL A 485 -6.80 -28.23 9.33
N GLN A 486 -5.47 -28.35 9.50
CA GLN A 486 -4.83 -28.13 10.80
C GLN A 486 -4.89 -26.66 11.24
N LEU A 487 -4.78 -25.70 10.31
CA LEU A 487 -4.97 -24.28 10.61
C LEU A 487 -6.42 -23.95 10.98
N GLU A 488 -7.42 -24.52 10.29
CA GLU A 488 -8.84 -24.40 10.64
C GLU A 488 -9.13 -24.96 12.05
N LYS A 489 -8.47 -26.07 12.42
CA LYS A 489 -8.52 -26.62 13.77
C LYS A 489 -7.90 -25.65 14.80
N GLY A 490 -6.71 -25.14 14.52
CA GLY A 490 -6.04 -24.16 15.37
C GLY A 490 -6.85 -22.88 15.57
N MET A 491 -7.50 -22.39 14.51
CA MET A 491 -8.37 -21.20 14.54
C MET A 491 -9.53 -21.34 15.53
N LYS A 492 -10.08 -22.55 15.72
CA LYS A 492 -11.14 -22.80 16.70
C LYS A 492 -10.65 -22.73 18.15
N LYS A 493 -9.37 -23.03 18.40
CA LYS A 493 -8.76 -23.03 19.74
C LYS A 493 -8.03 -21.72 20.06
N SER A 494 -7.60 -20.97 19.04
CA SER A 494 -6.83 -19.73 19.15
C SER A 494 -7.36 -18.66 18.17
N ILE A 495 -8.56 -18.14 18.49
CA ILE A 495 -9.36 -17.28 17.59
C ILE A 495 -8.64 -15.97 17.26
N SER A 496 -7.80 -15.47 18.17
CA SER A 496 -7.12 -14.18 18.04
C SER A 496 -5.75 -14.26 17.37
N ASN A 497 -5.26 -15.45 17.04
CA ASN A 497 -3.94 -15.61 16.43
C ASN A 497 -3.93 -15.20 14.94
N PHE A 498 -3.38 -14.02 14.67
CA PHE A 498 -3.31 -13.47 13.32
C PHE A 498 -2.37 -14.23 12.38
N GLN A 499 -1.33 -14.91 12.89
CA GLN A 499 -0.42 -15.70 12.05
C GLN A 499 -1.15 -16.89 11.42
N ILE A 500 -2.01 -17.57 12.19
CA ILE A 500 -2.86 -18.65 11.68
C ILE A 500 -3.83 -18.10 10.63
N LYS A 501 -4.50 -16.97 10.91
CA LYS A 501 -5.43 -16.33 9.96
C LYS A 501 -4.77 -15.99 8.63
N VAL A 502 -3.66 -15.27 8.66
CA VAL A 502 -2.96 -14.79 7.45
C VAL A 502 -2.39 -15.97 6.66
N LEU A 503 -1.80 -16.97 7.33
CA LEU A 503 -1.30 -18.16 6.65
C LEU A 503 -2.45 -18.99 6.04
N LEU A 504 -3.56 -19.13 6.76
CA LEU A 504 -4.74 -19.84 6.26
C LEU A 504 -5.33 -19.15 5.02
N MET A 505 -5.45 -17.82 5.05
CA MET A 505 -5.85 -17.04 3.88
C MET A 505 -4.89 -17.23 2.71
N ARG A 506 -3.58 -17.22 2.97
CA ARG A 506 -2.54 -17.43 1.95
C ARG A 506 -2.68 -18.80 1.28
N LEU A 507 -2.83 -19.86 2.07
CA LEU A 507 -3.00 -21.22 1.56
C LEU A 507 -4.31 -21.37 0.77
N TYR A 508 -5.42 -20.82 1.26
CA TYR A 508 -6.68 -20.79 0.49
C TYR A 508 -6.52 -20.08 -0.85
N CYS A 509 -5.85 -18.92 -0.87
CA CYS A 509 -5.63 -18.18 -2.11
C CYS A 509 -4.72 -18.93 -3.09
N ILE A 510 -3.69 -19.65 -2.62
CA ILE A 510 -2.87 -20.55 -3.46
C ILE A 510 -3.74 -21.66 -4.05
N MET A 511 -4.71 -22.18 -3.28
CA MET A 511 -5.68 -23.16 -3.75
C MET A 511 -6.82 -22.55 -4.60
N GLY A 512 -6.77 -21.26 -4.94
CA GLY A 512 -7.80 -20.62 -5.77
C GLY A 512 -9.13 -20.39 -5.06
N VAL A 513 -9.13 -20.34 -3.73
CA VAL A 513 -10.31 -20.21 -2.86
C VAL A 513 -10.26 -18.86 -2.13
N TYR A 514 -11.34 -18.07 -2.22
CA TYR A 514 -11.42 -16.74 -1.57
C TYR A 514 -12.54 -16.63 -0.53
N GLY A 515 -13.67 -17.34 -0.69
CA GLY A 515 -14.84 -17.20 0.19
C GLY A 515 -14.53 -17.19 1.70
N PRO A 516 -13.76 -18.15 2.24
CA PRO A 516 -13.33 -18.15 3.65
C PRO A 516 -12.43 -16.97 4.02
N CYS A 517 -11.61 -16.48 3.09
CA CYS A 517 -10.64 -15.41 3.30
C CYS A 517 -11.33 -14.09 3.66
N HIS A 518 -12.53 -13.83 3.13
CA HIS A 518 -13.30 -12.64 3.46
C HIS A 518 -13.60 -12.58 4.98
N THR A 519 -14.15 -13.65 5.55
CA THR A 519 -14.46 -13.71 6.98
C THR A 519 -13.20 -13.67 7.85
N LEU A 520 -12.12 -14.33 7.41
CA LEU A 520 -10.83 -14.27 8.11
C LEU A 520 -10.27 -12.84 8.14
N TYR A 521 -10.31 -12.14 7.00
CA TYR A 521 -9.83 -10.76 6.88
C TYR A 521 -10.67 -9.77 7.69
N GLU A 522 -11.99 -9.89 7.68
CA GLU A 522 -12.85 -9.06 8.53
C GLU A 522 -12.53 -9.27 10.03
N SER A 523 -12.22 -10.50 10.42
CA SER A 523 -11.84 -10.82 11.80
C SER A 523 -10.45 -10.31 12.21
N LEU A 524 -9.62 -9.83 11.27
CA LEU A 524 -8.37 -9.12 11.56
C LEU A 524 -8.62 -7.64 11.89
N GLU A 525 -9.83 -7.13 11.64
CA GLU A 525 -10.22 -5.74 11.85
C GLU A 525 -9.27 -4.72 11.19
N VAL A 526 -8.89 -4.96 9.94
CA VAL A 526 -8.02 -4.05 9.15
C VAL A 526 -8.68 -2.68 9.00
N LYS A 527 -8.03 -1.64 9.55
CA LYS A 527 -8.55 -0.26 9.65
C LYS A 527 -7.45 0.76 9.30
N HIS A 528 -7.88 1.89 8.74
CA HIS A 528 -7.02 3.04 8.44
C HIS A 528 -5.72 2.64 7.70
N ILE A 529 -4.55 2.97 8.25
CA ILE A 529 -3.23 2.74 7.68
C ILE A 529 -2.97 1.28 7.31
N MET A 530 -3.62 0.33 7.99
CA MET A 530 -3.48 -1.09 7.68
C MET A 530 -4.04 -1.46 6.30
N ASN A 531 -4.88 -0.63 5.68
CA ASN A 531 -5.30 -0.83 4.28
C ASN A 531 -4.13 -0.64 3.30
N ASP A 532 -3.14 0.18 3.65
CA ASP A 532 -1.94 0.41 2.83
C ASP A 532 -0.91 -0.70 3.05
N THR A 533 -0.71 -1.10 4.31
CA THR A 533 0.34 -2.07 4.68
C THR A 533 -0.12 -3.53 4.57
N LEU A 534 -1.35 -3.85 4.99
CA LEU A 534 -1.90 -5.22 5.05
C LEU A 534 -2.96 -5.49 3.97
N GLY A 535 -3.45 -4.46 3.28
CA GLY A 535 -4.48 -4.60 2.24
C GLY A 535 -4.09 -5.57 1.11
N HIS A 536 -2.80 -5.63 0.80
CA HIS A 536 -2.23 -6.52 -0.22
C HIS A 536 -2.52 -8.00 0.03
N THR A 537 -2.76 -8.42 1.29
CA THR A 537 -3.02 -9.83 1.67
C THR A 537 -4.27 -10.42 1.04
N ILE A 538 -5.24 -9.59 0.65
CA ILE A 538 -6.43 -10.02 -0.10
C ILE A 538 -6.53 -9.35 -1.46
N PHE A 539 -6.02 -8.13 -1.61
CA PHE A 539 -6.26 -7.26 -2.76
C PHE A 539 -6.00 -7.94 -4.11
N ASN A 540 -4.84 -8.59 -4.26
CA ASN A 540 -4.45 -9.27 -5.50
C ASN A 540 -5.25 -10.55 -5.79
N HIS A 541 -6.01 -11.06 -4.83
CA HIS A 541 -6.72 -12.34 -4.92
C HIS A 541 -8.21 -12.19 -5.25
N ILE A 542 -8.88 -11.15 -4.77
CA ILE A 542 -10.35 -11.05 -4.85
C ILE A 542 -10.85 -11.06 -6.30
N GLY A 543 -10.37 -10.10 -7.10
CA GLY A 543 -10.72 -10.01 -8.52
C GLY A 543 -10.17 -11.18 -9.33
N ARG A 544 -8.93 -11.62 -9.04
CA ARG A 544 -8.25 -12.75 -9.70
C ARG A 544 -9.03 -14.07 -9.55
N LEU A 545 -9.70 -14.27 -8.42
CA LEU A 545 -10.48 -15.48 -8.13
C LEU A 545 -11.97 -15.31 -8.45
N GLY A 546 -12.37 -14.24 -9.14
CA GLY A 546 -13.73 -14.07 -9.65
C GLY A 546 -14.78 -13.63 -8.62
N HIS A 547 -14.37 -13.10 -7.46
CA HIS A 547 -15.28 -12.51 -6.45
C HIS A 547 -15.45 -11.01 -6.70
N PHE A 548 -16.00 -10.63 -7.86
CA PHE A 548 -16.11 -9.25 -8.32
C PHE A 548 -16.90 -8.35 -7.35
N MET A 549 -17.99 -8.85 -6.76
CA MET A 549 -18.78 -8.05 -5.81
C MET A 549 -18.00 -7.74 -4.53
N ALA A 550 -17.28 -8.73 -4.00
CA ALA A 550 -16.40 -8.54 -2.85
C ALA A 550 -15.21 -7.61 -3.19
N ALA A 551 -14.69 -7.68 -4.42
CA ALA A 551 -13.63 -6.81 -4.89
C ALA A 551 -14.09 -5.34 -4.93
N CYS A 552 -15.26 -5.05 -5.51
CA CYS A 552 -15.85 -3.72 -5.53
C CYS A 552 -16.00 -3.11 -4.13
N ALA A 553 -16.53 -3.89 -3.18
CA ALA A 553 -16.71 -3.44 -1.80
C ALA A 553 -15.36 -3.15 -1.11
N THR A 554 -14.40 -4.06 -1.27
CA THR A 554 -13.08 -3.96 -0.64
C THR A 554 -12.28 -2.79 -1.19
N TYR A 555 -12.19 -2.67 -2.52
CA TYR A 555 -11.46 -1.58 -3.17
C TYR A 555 -12.08 -0.23 -2.83
N GLY A 556 -13.41 -0.13 -2.80
CA GLY A 556 -14.12 1.07 -2.35
C GLY A 556 -13.79 1.48 -0.91
N SER A 557 -13.71 0.51 0.01
CA SER A 557 -13.32 0.75 1.40
C SER A 557 -11.86 1.24 1.52
N MET A 558 -10.94 0.58 0.80
CA MET A 558 -9.52 0.97 0.75
C MET A 558 -9.35 2.40 0.21
N LEU A 559 -9.99 2.72 -0.92
CA LEU A 559 -9.91 4.05 -1.54
C LEU A 559 -10.52 5.15 -0.63
N LYS A 560 -11.56 4.82 0.13
CA LYS A 560 -12.13 5.74 1.13
C LYS A 560 -11.12 6.11 2.20
N PHE A 561 -10.29 5.17 2.66
CA PHE A 561 -9.21 5.46 3.61
C PHE A 561 -8.22 6.48 3.03
N PHE A 562 -7.71 6.25 1.81
CA PHE A 562 -6.74 7.17 1.20
C PHE A 562 -7.31 8.58 1.00
N ALA A 563 -8.59 8.68 0.58
CA ALA A 563 -9.27 9.96 0.42
C ALA A 563 -9.41 10.72 1.76
N VAL A 564 -9.78 10.02 2.83
CA VAL A 564 -9.89 10.61 4.18
C VAL A 564 -8.52 11.02 4.71
N ASN A 565 -7.51 10.14 4.61
CA ASN A 565 -6.16 10.43 5.06
C ASN A 565 -5.56 11.65 4.37
N HIS A 566 -5.81 11.79 3.05
CA HIS A 566 -5.36 12.95 2.29
C HIS A 566 -5.94 14.26 2.86
N LYS A 567 -7.22 14.26 3.24
CA LYS A 567 -7.89 15.41 3.87
C LYS A 567 -7.37 15.68 5.28
N GLU A 568 -7.22 14.64 6.10
CA GLU A 568 -6.82 14.78 7.51
C GLU A 568 -5.35 15.21 7.67
N THR A 569 -4.44 14.66 6.87
CA THR A 569 -3.01 15.01 6.93
C THR A 569 -2.77 16.50 6.69
N ALA A 570 -3.56 17.14 5.82
CA ALA A 570 -3.49 18.58 5.59
C ALA A 570 -3.89 19.41 6.82
N GLU A 571 -4.84 18.94 7.64
CA GLU A 571 -5.24 19.62 8.88
C GLU A 571 -4.20 19.41 9.99
N TYR A 572 -3.57 18.23 10.06
CA TYR A 572 -2.45 17.99 10.99
C TYR A 572 -1.23 18.86 10.66
N LEU A 573 -0.93 19.09 9.38
CA LEU A 573 0.10 20.04 8.97
C LEU A 573 -0.20 21.47 9.47
N ILE A 574 -1.46 21.91 9.38
CA ILE A 574 -1.89 23.21 9.94
C ILE A 574 -1.71 23.23 11.46
N ALA A 575 -2.10 22.16 12.15
CA ALA A 575 -1.96 22.04 13.59
C ALA A 575 -0.48 22.14 14.02
N SER A 576 0.45 21.53 13.28
CA SER A 576 1.89 21.61 13.56
C SER A 576 2.42 23.06 13.55
N TYR A 577 1.97 23.91 12.62
CA TYR A 577 2.31 25.34 12.64
C TYR A 577 1.70 26.06 13.86
N LYS A 578 0.43 25.76 14.19
CA LYS A 578 -0.27 26.41 15.31
C LYS A 578 0.31 26.07 16.68
N TYR A 579 0.72 24.82 16.88
CA TYR A 579 1.27 24.33 18.15
C TYR A 579 2.80 24.38 18.23
N GLY A 580 3.48 24.82 17.16
CA GLY A 580 4.95 24.94 17.15
C GLY A 580 5.70 23.61 17.02
N SER A 581 5.05 22.53 16.57
CA SER A 581 5.69 21.22 16.33
C SER A 581 6.43 21.20 14.98
N PHE A 582 7.44 22.06 14.83
CA PHE A 582 8.12 22.28 13.56
C PHE A 582 8.89 21.05 13.05
N ASN A 583 9.44 20.24 13.96
CA ASN A 583 10.08 18.96 13.65
C ASN A 583 9.16 17.99 12.89
N LYS A 584 7.86 17.98 13.21
CA LYS A 584 6.87 17.08 12.60
C LYS A 584 6.36 17.52 11.23
N ILE A 585 6.55 18.77 10.82
CA ILE A 585 6.04 19.26 9.54
C ILE A 585 6.68 18.51 8.37
N ASN A 586 8.00 18.35 8.37
CA ASN A 586 8.70 17.61 7.31
C ASN A 586 8.32 16.12 7.33
N GLU A 587 8.18 15.52 8.52
CA GLU A 587 7.73 14.13 8.68
C GLU A 587 6.32 13.93 8.09
N PHE A 588 5.37 14.81 8.40
CA PHE A 588 4.01 14.74 7.85
C PHE A 588 3.96 14.97 6.35
N VAL A 589 4.80 15.85 5.79
CA VAL A 589 4.91 16.01 4.34
C VAL A 589 5.47 14.75 3.69
N LYS A 590 6.52 14.14 4.26
CA LYS A 590 7.07 12.86 3.79
C LYS A 590 6.04 11.74 3.87
N PHE A 591 5.31 11.64 4.98
CA PHE A 591 4.24 10.66 5.18
C PHE A 591 3.10 10.83 4.16
N ARG A 592 2.66 12.08 3.96
CA ARG A 592 1.66 12.43 2.93
C ARG A 592 2.11 11.97 1.54
N ASN A 593 3.33 12.33 1.15
CA ASN A 593 3.88 11.97 -0.17
C ASN A 593 4.03 10.45 -0.32
N ARG A 594 4.50 9.76 0.73
CA ARG A 594 4.65 8.29 0.75
C ARG A 594 3.31 7.57 0.57
N LEU A 595 2.23 8.08 1.15
CA LEU A 595 0.89 7.51 0.95
C LEU A 595 0.27 7.88 -0.40
N GLN A 596 0.48 9.10 -0.88
CA GLN A 596 0.04 9.52 -2.22
C GLN A 596 0.70 8.70 -3.34
N ASN A 597 1.96 8.32 -3.14
CA ASN A 597 2.73 7.51 -4.08
C ASN A 597 2.70 6.00 -3.74
N SER A 598 1.80 5.55 -2.87
CA SER A 598 1.73 4.13 -2.51
C SER A 598 1.29 3.28 -3.69
N ILE A 599 1.98 2.16 -3.94
CA ILE A 599 1.55 1.18 -4.95
C ILE A 599 0.16 0.62 -4.65
N GLN A 600 -0.16 0.38 -3.38
CA GLN A 600 -1.44 -0.21 -2.98
C GLN A 600 -2.61 0.73 -3.31
N TYR A 601 -2.40 2.03 -3.13
CA TYR A 601 -3.37 3.06 -3.48
C TYR A 601 -3.66 3.10 -4.98
N ILE A 602 -2.60 3.07 -5.78
CA ILE A 602 -2.69 3.20 -7.24
C ILE A 602 -3.27 1.92 -7.84
N SER A 603 -2.80 0.75 -7.39
CA SER A 603 -3.39 -0.53 -7.79
C SER A 603 -4.88 -0.59 -7.47
N ALA A 604 -5.29 -0.21 -6.25
CA ALA A 604 -6.69 -0.23 -5.87
C ALA A 604 -7.55 0.71 -6.71
N GLN A 605 -7.00 1.83 -7.14
CA GLN A 605 -7.67 2.79 -7.99
C GLN A 605 -7.85 2.28 -9.41
N VAL A 606 -6.76 1.82 -10.04
CA VAL A 606 -6.76 1.32 -11.42
C VAL A 606 -7.64 0.07 -11.51
N GLU A 607 -7.49 -0.88 -10.58
CA GLU A 607 -8.30 -2.10 -10.58
C GLU A 607 -9.78 -1.82 -10.26
N SER A 608 -10.09 -0.87 -9.37
CA SER A 608 -11.49 -0.46 -9.15
C SER A 608 -12.11 0.12 -10.42
N MET A 609 -11.38 0.95 -11.17
CA MET A 609 -11.88 1.54 -12.41
C MET A 609 -12.03 0.50 -13.53
N LEU A 610 -11.05 -0.39 -13.69
CA LEU A 610 -11.13 -1.49 -14.66
C LEU A 610 -12.28 -2.44 -14.33
N LEU A 611 -12.50 -2.76 -13.05
CA LEU A 611 -13.60 -3.60 -12.61
C LEU A 611 -14.97 -2.92 -12.83
N ASP A 612 -15.10 -1.64 -12.48
CA ASP A 612 -16.31 -0.85 -12.73
C ASP A 612 -16.61 -0.78 -14.25
N MET A 613 -15.59 -0.60 -15.10
CA MET A 613 -15.73 -0.69 -16.56
C MET A 613 -16.12 -2.10 -17.03
N GLY A 614 -15.64 -3.14 -16.36
CA GLY A 614 -16.00 -4.52 -16.64
C GLY A 614 -17.47 -4.81 -16.30
N MET A 615 -17.88 -4.57 -15.07
CA MET A 615 -19.17 -5.01 -14.52
C MET A 615 -20.36 -4.21 -15.07
N GLU A 616 -20.24 -2.89 -15.20
CA GLU A 616 -21.38 -2.01 -15.50
C GLU A 616 -21.67 -1.85 -17.01
N THR A 617 -20.84 -2.46 -17.87
CA THR A 617 -20.91 -2.28 -19.33
C THR A 617 -21.64 -3.43 -20.03
N SER A 618 -22.97 -3.43 -19.89
CA SER A 618 -23.84 -4.34 -20.66
C SER A 618 -24.17 -3.82 -22.07
N LYS A 619 -23.88 -2.55 -22.36
CA LYS A 619 -24.12 -1.86 -23.65
C LYS A 619 -23.11 -0.74 -23.85
N HIS A 620 -22.84 -0.37 -25.11
CA HIS A 620 -21.88 0.69 -25.44
C HIS A 620 -22.23 2.05 -24.83
N GLN A 621 -23.51 2.42 -24.81
CA GLN A 621 -23.96 3.69 -24.22
C GLN A 621 -23.66 3.76 -22.71
N LYS A 622 -23.74 2.64 -22.00
CA LYS A 622 -23.36 2.58 -20.58
C LYS A 622 -21.85 2.74 -20.41
N THR A 623 -21.04 2.17 -21.31
CA THR A 623 -19.59 2.38 -21.34
C THR A 623 -19.25 3.86 -21.54
N GLU A 624 -19.91 4.53 -22.49
CA GLU A 624 -19.75 5.97 -22.74
C GLU A 624 -20.09 6.82 -21.48
N LEU A 625 -21.18 6.47 -20.78
CA LEU A 625 -21.57 7.12 -19.53
C LEU A 625 -20.57 6.83 -18.40
N MET A 626 -20.06 5.61 -18.30
CA MET A 626 -19.13 5.22 -17.25
C MET A 626 -17.80 5.97 -17.36
N VAL A 627 -17.23 6.05 -18.56
CA VAL A 627 -16.02 6.86 -18.83
C VAL A 627 -16.25 8.32 -18.45
N SER A 628 -17.46 8.83 -18.67
CA SER A 628 -17.85 10.20 -18.27
C SER A 628 -17.96 10.36 -16.76
N TYR A 629 -18.53 9.38 -16.04
CA TYR A 629 -18.65 9.40 -14.57
C TYR A 629 -17.30 9.25 -13.86
N MET A 630 -16.41 8.43 -14.42
CA MET A 630 -15.04 8.30 -13.94
C MET A 630 -14.22 9.56 -14.21
N ALA A 631 -14.68 10.45 -15.09
CA ALA A 631 -13.98 11.65 -15.54
C ALA A 631 -12.55 11.35 -16.06
N LEU A 632 -12.36 10.20 -16.73
CA LEU A 632 -11.05 9.80 -17.26
C LEU A 632 -10.52 10.87 -18.23
N ALA A 633 -9.29 11.34 -17.99
CA ALA A 633 -8.55 12.18 -18.93
C ALA A 633 -7.33 11.38 -19.42
N PRO A 634 -7.42 10.70 -20.57
CA PRO A 634 -6.38 9.79 -21.04
C PRO A 634 -5.01 10.44 -21.26
N ASP A 635 -4.98 11.74 -21.50
CA ASP A 635 -3.77 12.56 -21.69
C ASP A 635 -2.98 12.76 -20.39
N LYS A 636 -3.59 12.52 -19.23
CA LYS A 636 -2.97 12.73 -17.92
C LYS A 636 -2.94 11.43 -17.13
N VAL A 637 -1.87 11.22 -16.38
CA VAL A 637 -1.73 10.05 -15.50
C VAL A 637 -2.68 10.20 -14.32
N ILE A 638 -3.34 9.12 -13.96
CA ILE A 638 -4.42 9.11 -12.97
C ILE A 638 -3.81 8.94 -11.57
N PHE A 639 -3.96 9.95 -10.69
CA PHE A 639 -3.78 9.80 -9.24
C PHE A 639 -4.97 10.45 -8.51
N VAL A 640 -6.02 9.66 -8.29
CA VAL A 640 -7.33 10.14 -7.81
C VAL A 640 -7.43 10.26 -6.28
N CYS A 641 -7.49 11.49 -5.74
CA CYS A 641 -7.72 11.74 -4.30
C CYS A 641 -9.13 11.34 -3.81
N SER A 642 -10.14 11.17 -4.67
CA SER A 642 -11.44 10.56 -4.33
C SER A 642 -12.26 10.17 -5.58
N ARG A 643 -13.18 9.20 -5.48
CA ARG A 643 -13.96 8.56 -6.59
C ARG A 643 -14.64 9.51 -7.61
N GLN A 644 -14.66 10.83 -7.39
CA GLN A 644 -15.21 11.86 -8.28
C GLN A 644 -14.28 13.09 -8.50
N HIS A 645 -13.12 13.17 -7.85
CA HIS A 645 -12.17 14.29 -8.00
C HIS A 645 -10.78 13.77 -8.34
N ILE A 646 -10.44 13.86 -9.62
CA ILE A 646 -9.14 13.47 -10.16
C ILE A 646 -8.19 14.65 -10.02
N MET A 647 -7.06 14.46 -9.32
CA MET A 647 -5.91 15.33 -9.47
C MET A 647 -5.01 14.73 -10.56
N TYR A 648 -4.65 15.55 -11.52
CA TYR A 648 -3.72 15.17 -12.56
C TYR A 648 -2.34 15.75 -12.23
N ILE A 649 -1.32 14.92 -12.33
CA ILE A 649 0.05 15.34 -12.10
C ILE A 649 0.74 15.48 -13.46
N SER A 650 1.24 16.68 -13.77
CA SER A 650 2.13 16.91 -14.90
C SER A 650 3.58 16.63 -14.47
N ARG A 651 3.95 15.35 -14.34
CA ARG A 651 5.33 14.90 -14.05
C ARG A 651 5.90 14.16 -15.26
N LYS A 652 7.25 14.15 -15.38
CA LYS A 652 7.98 13.50 -16.49
C LYS A 652 7.85 11.98 -16.47
N ASP A 653 7.89 11.35 -15.29
CA ASP A 653 7.53 9.95 -15.08
C ASP A 653 6.74 9.84 -13.76
N PRO A 654 5.44 9.49 -13.81
CA PRO A 654 4.60 9.35 -12.63
C PRO A 654 4.96 8.12 -11.76
N TYR A 655 5.72 7.17 -12.31
CA TYR A 655 5.97 5.87 -11.68
C TYR A 655 7.34 5.80 -10.98
N GLU A 656 8.23 6.76 -11.19
CA GLU A 656 9.55 6.81 -10.52
C GLU A 656 9.41 6.95 -9.00
N ASP A 657 8.49 7.79 -8.53
CA ASP A 657 8.34 8.14 -7.11
C ASP A 657 7.51 7.13 -6.29
N LEU A 658 7.14 5.99 -6.88
CA LEU A 658 6.31 4.98 -6.22
C LEU A 658 6.98 4.43 -4.96
N CYS A 659 6.16 4.18 -3.95
CA CYS A 659 6.59 3.64 -2.66
C CYS A 659 5.90 2.30 -2.41
N ASP A 660 6.68 1.27 -2.08
CA ASP A 660 6.14 0.04 -1.51
C ASP A 660 6.00 0.20 0.02
N ASN A 661 4.77 0.16 0.49
CA ASN A 661 4.44 0.25 1.91
C ASN A 661 3.89 -1.08 2.46
N ARG A 662 3.85 -2.14 1.64
CA ARG A 662 3.31 -3.43 2.04
C ARG A 662 4.17 -4.03 3.16
N ASP A 663 3.53 -4.58 4.17
CA ASP A 663 4.23 -5.33 5.21
C ASP A 663 4.45 -6.77 4.73
N LEU A 664 5.59 -6.98 4.06
CA LEU A 664 6.00 -8.27 3.53
C LEU A 664 6.68 -9.15 4.60
N SER A 665 6.83 -8.63 5.82
CA SER A 665 7.36 -9.33 6.99
C SER A 665 6.28 -9.90 7.92
N LEU A 666 5.00 -9.72 7.55
CA LEU A 666 3.83 -10.08 8.35
C LEU A 666 3.81 -11.57 8.75
N MET A 667 4.14 -12.47 7.83
CA MET A 667 4.13 -13.92 8.06
C MET A 667 5.51 -14.40 8.54
N ARG A 668 5.58 -14.94 9.76
CA ARG A 668 6.83 -15.43 10.33
C ARG A 668 7.19 -16.79 9.73
N ALA A 669 8.25 -16.87 8.92
CA ALA A 669 8.66 -18.13 8.28
C ALA A 669 9.66 -18.96 9.12
N TRP A 670 10.48 -18.32 9.97
CA TRP A 670 11.65 -18.90 10.66
C TRP A 670 12.57 -19.73 9.73
N ALA A 671 12.53 -19.47 8.42
CA ALA A 671 13.30 -20.22 7.43
C ALA A 671 14.79 -19.84 7.46
N CYS A 672 15.60 -20.64 6.80
CA CYS A 672 17.03 -20.37 6.65
C CYS A 672 17.26 -19.15 5.73
N PRO A 673 17.99 -18.11 6.19
CA PRO A 673 18.25 -16.90 5.39
C PRO A 673 18.91 -17.20 4.04
N VAL A 674 19.73 -18.25 3.96
CA VAL A 674 20.45 -18.65 2.74
C VAL A 674 19.51 -19.20 1.66
N LYS A 675 18.38 -19.82 2.03
CA LYS A 675 17.44 -20.40 1.07
C LYS A 675 16.25 -19.49 0.76
N CYS A 676 15.85 -18.66 1.73
CA CYS A 676 14.70 -17.77 1.60
C CYS A 676 15.16 -16.31 1.73
N ASN A 677 15.68 -15.74 0.64
CA ASN A 677 16.06 -14.34 0.62
C ASN A 677 14.82 -13.46 0.43
N ILE A 678 14.15 -13.17 1.55
CA ILE A 678 12.92 -12.35 1.55
C ILE A 678 13.21 -10.97 0.97
N LYS A 679 14.38 -10.36 1.24
CA LYS A 679 14.73 -9.02 0.73
C LYS A 679 14.84 -8.98 -0.78
N GLU A 680 15.48 -9.98 -1.39
CA GLU A 680 15.55 -10.07 -2.85
C GLU A 680 14.17 -10.30 -3.47
N ALA A 681 13.33 -11.12 -2.82
CA ALA A 681 11.95 -11.31 -3.24
C ALA A 681 11.12 -10.02 -3.10
N GLU A 682 11.32 -9.22 -2.05
CA GLU A 682 10.68 -7.91 -1.84
C GLU A 682 11.08 -6.92 -2.95
N GLU A 683 12.39 -6.80 -3.23
CA GLU A 683 12.90 -5.93 -4.30
C GLU A 683 12.41 -6.33 -5.68
N TYR A 684 12.38 -7.64 -5.97
CA TYR A 684 11.86 -8.15 -7.23
C TYR A 684 10.34 -7.93 -7.33
N SER A 685 9.59 -8.20 -6.25
CA SER A 685 8.15 -7.95 -6.19
C SER A 685 7.79 -6.49 -6.42
N PHE A 686 8.54 -5.56 -5.85
CA PHE A 686 8.29 -4.14 -6.07
C PHE A 686 8.47 -3.74 -7.55
N LYS A 687 9.49 -4.30 -8.23
CA LYS A 687 9.69 -4.09 -9.67
C LYS A 687 8.56 -4.71 -10.50
N GLU A 688 8.13 -5.92 -10.15
CA GLU A 688 7.04 -6.63 -10.82
C GLU A 688 5.71 -5.88 -10.68
N GLU A 689 5.36 -5.44 -9.47
CA GLU A 689 4.14 -4.68 -9.20
C GLU A 689 4.13 -3.33 -9.93
N LYS A 690 5.26 -2.62 -9.95
CA LYS A 690 5.39 -1.37 -10.72
C LYS A 690 5.17 -1.61 -12.22
N ALA A 691 5.77 -2.66 -12.77
CA ALA A 691 5.57 -3.03 -14.17
C ALA A 691 4.11 -3.40 -14.47
N TRP A 692 3.46 -4.15 -13.57
CA TRP A 692 2.06 -4.56 -13.69
C TRP A 692 1.09 -3.37 -13.59
N ILE A 693 1.28 -2.47 -12.62
CA ILE A 693 0.48 -1.25 -12.47
C ILE A 693 0.56 -0.39 -13.74
N GLN A 694 1.74 -0.22 -14.32
CA GLN A 694 1.94 0.52 -15.57
C GLN A 694 1.16 -0.11 -16.73
N VAL A 695 1.19 -1.44 -16.87
CA VAL A 695 0.39 -2.15 -17.88
C VAL A 695 -1.10 -1.89 -17.67
N ARG A 696 -1.59 -1.92 -16.43
CA ARG A 696 -3.00 -1.75 -16.10
C ARG A 696 -3.48 -0.31 -16.25
N ASP A 697 -2.70 0.68 -15.83
CA ASP A 697 -3.01 2.11 -16.04
C ASP A 697 -3.04 2.45 -17.53
N LEU A 698 -2.04 2.03 -18.29
CA LEU A 698 -2.02 2.26 -19.74
C LEU A 698 -3.20 1.57 -20.42
N SER A 699 -3.56 0.35 -20.01
CA SER A 699 -4.75 -0.35 -20.52
C SER A 699 -6.03 0.44 -20.24
N LEU A 700 -6.20 0.95 -19.02
CA LEU A 700 -7.34 1.79 -18.62
C LEU A 700 -7.42 3.09 -19.44
N ARG A 701 -6.29 3.80 -19.59
CA ARG A 701 -6.21 5.06 -20.33
C ARG A 701 -6.46 4.86 -21.82
N ILE A 702 -5.91 3.79 -22.42
CA ILE A 702 -6.16 3.41 -23.81
C ILE A 702 -7.65 3.08 -24.02
N LEU A 703 -8.26 2.27 -23.15
CA LEU A 703 -9.70 1.97 -23.22
C LEU A 703 -10.54 3.25 -23.14
N GLY A 704 -10.22 4.14 -22.19
CA GLY A 704 -10.88 5.45 -22.07
C GLY A 704 -10.72 6.32 -23.31
N ALA A 705 -9.50 6.40 -23.87
CA ALA A 705 -9.21 7.15 -25.09
C ALA A 705 -9.99 6.61 -26.30
N CYS A 706 -10.03 5.29 -26.49
CA CYS A 706 -10.80 4.66 -27.57
C CYS A 706 -12.29 4.98 -27.45
N VAL A 707 -12.88 4.91 -26.25
CA VAL A 707 -14.31 5.25 -26.04
C VAL A 707 -14.57 6.72 -26.33
N ILE A 708 -13.72 7.65 -25.86
CA ILE A 708 -13.88 9.08 -26.14
C ILE A 708 -13.72 9.38 -27.64
N LEU A 709 -12.77 8.72 -28.32
CA LEU A 709 -12.59 8.83 -29.77
C LEU A 709 -13.85 8.39 -30.52
N GLY A 710 -14.45 7.26 -30.11
CA GLY A 710 -15.73 6.78 -30.63
C GLY A 710 -16.86 7.79 -30.46
N GLN A 711 -16.95 8.49 -29.33
CA GLN A 711 -17.95 9.55 -29.11
C GLN A 711 -17.75 10.76 -30.03
N GLN A 712 -16.49 11.21 -30.19
CA GLN A 712 -16.14 12.36 -31.02
C GLN A 712 -16.48 12.09 -32.50
N SER A 713 -16.32 10.86 -32.94
CA SER A 713 -16.56 10.42 -34.33
C SER A 713 -17.99 10.62 -34.84
N VAL A 714 -18.99 10.67 -33.94
CA VAL A 714 -20.43 10.77 -34.31
C VAL A 714 -20.96 12.21 -34.19
N GLY A 715 -20.14 13.15 -33.71
CA GLY A 715 -20.46 14.58 -33.71
C GLY A 715 -21.45 15.03 -32.64
N ASN A 716 -21.12 14.85 -31.35
CA ASN A 716 -22.02 15.31 -30.28
C ASN A 716 -21.30 15.73 -28.97
N ILE A 717 -20.28 16.60 -29.03
CA ILE A 717 -19.81 17.33 -27.83
C ILE A 717 -19.42 18.77 -28.21
N ASN A 718 -20.43 19.62 -28.44
CA ASN A 718 -20.26 21.08 -28.40
C ASN A 718 -21.03 21.75 -27.25
N ASN A 719 -21.58 20.97 -26.31
CA ASN A 719 -22.29 21.50 -25.13
C ASN A 719 -21.55 21.16 -23.82
N ARG A 720 -20.27 21.52 -23.72
CA ARG A 720 -19.67 21.83 -22.41
C ARG A 720 -19.66 23.34 -22.28
N ASN A 721 -20.69 23.88 -21.64
CA ASN A 721 -20.71 25.28 -21.23
C ASN A 721 -19.58 25.52 -20.23
N GLY A 722 -18.64 26.40 -20.61
CA GLY A 722 -17.83 27.20 -19.70
C GLY A 722 -16.78 26.47 -18.87
N VAL A 723 -15.67 26.05 -19.48
CA VAL A 723 -14.35 26.00 -18.83
C VAL A 723 -13.30 26.42 -19.87
N ASP A 724 -12.36 27.26 -19.47
CA ASP A 724 -11.38 27.97 -20.30
C ASP A 724 -10.68 27.11 -21.37
N HIS A 725 -10.43 27.74 -22.52
CA HIS A 725 -9.72 27.19 -23.67
C HIS A 725 -8.23 26.92 -23.36
N GLU A 726 -7.92 25.83 -22.66
CA GLU A 726 -6.63 25.15 -22.87
C GLU A 726 -6.69 24.40 -24.22
N LYS A 727 -5.61 24.44 -24.99
CA LYS A 727 -5.47 23.73 -26.27
C LYS A 727 -5.56 22.21 -26.04
N VAL A 728 -6.76 21.64 -26.04
CA VAL A 728 -6.97 20.19 -25.84
C VAL A 728 -6.33 19.45 -27.01
N ARG A 729 -5.36 18.58 -26.72
CA ARG A 729 -4.67 17.75 -27.72
C ARG A 729 -5.69 16.82 -28.40
N PRO A 730 -5.63 16.62 -29.73
CA PRO A 730 -6.52 15.69 -30.42
C PRO A 730 -6.43 14.28 -29.83
N MET A 731 -7.58 13.64 -29.59
CA MET A 731 -7.62 12.34 -28.88
C MET A 731 -6.95 11.22 -29.67
N ASN A 732 -6.93 11.30 -31.00
CA ASN A 732 -6.18 10.40 -31.87
C ASN A 732 -4.66 10.50 -31.62
N GLU A 733 -4.09 11.70 -31.49
CA GLU A 733 -2.67 11.87 -31.15
C GLU A 733 -2.33 11.36 -29.75
N VAL A 734 -3.24 11.58 -28.79
CA VAL A 734 -3.10 11.04 -27.43
C VAL A 734 -3.10 9.51 -27.46
N LEU A 735 -4.02 8.90 -28.23
CA LEU A 735 -4.10 7.46 -28.37
C LEU A 735 -2.85 6.87 -29.02
N GLU A 736 -2.32 7.47 -30.08
CA GLU A 736 -1.08 7.01 -30.73
C GLU A 736 0.13 7.06 -29.78
N ASP A 737 0.25 8.12 -28.98
CA ASP A 737 1.29 8.26 -27.94
C ASP A 737 1.14 7.19 -26.84
N LEU A 738 -0.08 6.95 -26.36
CA LEU A 738 -0.36 5.90 -25.38
C LEU A 738 -0.05 4.50 -25.90
N ILE A 739 -0.42 4.19 -27.15
CA ILE A 739 -0.12 2.89 -27.78
C ILE A 739 1.39 2.70 -27.89
N LYS A 740 2.12 3.76 -28.28
CA LYS A 740 3.58 3.72 -28.33
C LYS A 740 4.17 3.46 -26.95
N GLN A 741 3.77 4.22 -25.94
CA GLN A 741 4.21 4.02 -24.55
C GLN A 741 3.91 2.60 -24.06
N PHE A 742 2.75 2.05 -24.40
CA PHE A 742 2.37 0.68 -24.04
C PHE A 742 3.23 -0.37 -24.73
N LYS A 743 3.45 -0.26 -26.04
CA LYS A 743 4.31 -1.19 -26.80
C LYS A 743 5.77 -1.11 -26.32
N ASP A 744 6.30 0.09 -26.13
CA ASP A 744 7.65 0.31 -25.60
C ASP A 744 7.79 -0.31 -24.19
N HIS A 745 6.80 -0.10 -23.32
CA HIS A 745 6.78 -0.70 -21.98
C HIS A 745 6.73 -2.22 -22.02
N LEU A 746 5.87 -2.82 -22.85
CA LEU A 746 5.80 -4.27 -23.03
C LEU A 746 7.16 -4.87 -23.47
N THR A 747 7.90 -4.19 -24.34
CA THR A 747 9.24 -4.64 -24.74
C THR A 747 10.25 -4.56 -23.61
N ASN A 748 10.16 -3.52 -22.76
CA ASN A 748 11.07 -3.33 -21.63
C ASN A 748 10.86 -4.35 -20.50
N ILE A 749 9.65 -4.88 -20.35
CA ILE A 749 9.29 -5.81 -19.28
C ILE A 749 9.29 -7.28 -19.71
N GLN A 750 9.81 -7.59 -20.89
CA GLN A 750 9.80 -8.96 -21.43
C GLN A 750 10.54 -9.97 -20.53
N ASP A 751 11.49 -9.50 -19.72
CA ASP A 751 12.21 -10.32 -18.73
C ASP A 751 11.28 -10.93 -17.66
N PHE A 752 10.13 -10.28 -17.36
CA PHE A 752 9.12 -10.80 -16.43
C PHE A 752 8.23 -11.91 -17.02
N SER A 753 8.42 -12.28 -18.29
CA SER A 753 7.70 -13.41 -18.90
C SER A 753 8.01 -14.75 -18.23
N LYS A 754 9.18 -14.86 -17.58
CA LYS A 754 9.53 -16.02 -16.75
C LYS A 754 9.07 -15.76 -15.31
N PRO A 755 8.21 -16.61 -14.73
CA PRO A 755 7.69 -16.39 -13.39
C PRO A 755 8.81 -16.55 -12.35
N TYR A 756 8.89 -15.60 -11.42
CA TYR A 756 9.75 -15.71 -10.24
C TYR A 756 9.10 -16.61 -9.19
N LYS A 757 9.86 -17.54 -8.60
CA LYS A 757 9.36 -18.44 -7.55
C LYS A 757 9.47 -17.72 -6.20
N TYR A 758 8.38 -17.05 -5.81
CA TYR A 758 8.28 -16.42 -4.50
C TYR A 758 8.17 -17.45 -3.36
N PRO A 759 8.78 -17.18 -2.19
CA PRO A 759 8.49 -17.93 -0.98
C PRO A 759 7.01 -17.83 -0.61
N THR A 760 6.44 -18.90 -0.06
CA THR A 760 5.01 -18.92 0.34
C THR A 760 4.65 -17.78 1.29
N GLN A 761 5.51 -17.48 2.27
CA GLN A 761 5.34 -16.40 3.25
C GLN A 761 5.80 -15.02 2.75
N GLY A 762 6.34 -14.93 1.53
CA GLY A 762 6.78 -13.68 0.91
C GLY A 762 5.68 -12.98 0.09
N PRO A 763 6.08 -12.08 -0.82
CA PRO A 763 5.14 -11.43 -1.75
C PRO A 763 4.37 -12.44 -2.61
N TYR A 764 3.19 -12.06 -3.10
CA TYR A 764 2.47 -12.89 -4.07
C TYR A 764 2.84 -12.47 -5.50
N PRO A 765 2.96 -13.41 -6.47
CA PRO A 765 3.18 -13.05 -7.87
C PRO A 765 1.99 -12.29 -8.44
N THR A 766 2.27 -11.34 -9.33
CA THR A 766 1.24 -10.62 -10.08
C THR A 766 0.72 -11.49 -11.25
N LYS A 767 -0.23 -10.96 -12.04
CA LYS A 767 -0.67 -11.59 -13.29
C LYS A 767 0.26 -11.29 -14.49
N LEU A 768 1.37 -10.56 -14.27
CA LEU A 768 2.24 -10.06 -15.34
C LEU A 768 2.86 -11.17 -16.17
N SER A 769 3.40 -12.21 -15.53
CA SER A 769 4.04 -13.32 -16.25
C SER A 769 3.06 -14.00 -17.20
N SER A 770 1.85 -14.31 -16.72
CA SER A 770 0.79 -14.92 -17.53
C SER A 770 0.29 -13.97 -18.63
N TYR A 771 0.19 -12.67 -18.34
CA TYR A 771 -0.20 -11.66 -19.33
C TYR A 771 0.75 -11.60 -20.54
N LEU A 772 2.05 -11.77 -20.28
CA LEU A 772 3.10 -11.77 -21.30
C LEU A 772 3.24 -13.14 -22.00
N SER A 773 3.16 -14.25 -21.25
CA SER A 773 3.34 -15.60 -21.81
C SER A 773 2.14 -16.10 -22.60
N ASP A 774 0.92 -15.75 -22.17
CA ASP A 774 -0.34 -16.25 -22.74
C ASP A 774 -0.94 -15.26 -23.76
N ASN A 775 -0.12 -14.41 -24.40
CA ASN A 775 -0.52 -13.52 -25.49
C ASN A 775 -1.72 -12.58 -25.20
N HIS A 776 -2.08 -12.36 -23.94
CA HIS A 776 -3.15 -11.40 -23.56
C HIS A 776 -2.80 -9.97 -23.99
N SER A 777 -1.52 -9.59 -23.88
CA SER A 777 -0.99 -8.32 -24.38
C SER A 777 -1.17 -8.17 -25.90
N GLN A 778 -0.96 -9.26 -26.65
CA GLN A 778 -1.14 -9.29 -28.09
C GLN A 778 -2.61 -9.10 -28.49
N ILE A 779 -3.54 -9.78 -27.81
CA ILE A 779 -4.98 -9.60 -28.03
C ILE A 779 -5.38 -8.13 -27.85
N PHE A 780 -4.94 -7.52 -26.74
CA PHE A 780 -5.28 -6.13 -26.43
C PHE A 780 -4.70 -5.15 -27.46
N THR A 781 -3.41 -5.26 -27.78
CA THR A 781 -2.74 -4.38 -28.76
C THR A 781 -3.35 -4.48 -30.16
N GLN A 782 -3.64 -5.70 -30.65
CA GLN A 782 -4.26 -5.91 -31.96
C GLN A 782 -5.65 -5.29 -32.04
N MET A 783 -6.44 -5.42 -30.97
CA MET A 783 -7.79 -4.85 -30.95
C MET A 783 -7.75 -3.31 -30.91
N VAL A 784 -6.77 -2.73 -30.22
CA VAL A 784 -6.55 -1.28 -30.21
C VAL A 784 -6.07 -0.77 -31.57
N ASP A 785 -5.11 -1.46 -32.21
CA ASP A 785 -4.65 -1.13 -33.56
C ASP A 785 -5.83 -1.18 -34.57
N THR A 786 -6.77 -2.12 -34.37
CA THR A 786 -8.00 -2.20 -35.17
C THR A 786 -8.91 -0.99 -34.98
N VAL A 787 -9.07 -0.49 -33.75
CA VAL A 787 -9.84 0.75 -33.49
C VAL A 787 -9.21 1.95 -34.20
N VAL A 788 -7.88 2.08 -34.15
CA VAL A 788 -7.14 3.14 -34.85
C VAL A 788 -7.34 3.05 -36.36
N TYR A 789 -7.26 1.84 -36.93
CA TYR A 789 -7.51 1.60 -38.34
C TYR A 789 -8.94 2.00 -38.76
N VAL A 790 -9.94 1.56 -38.01
CA VAL A 790 -11.36 1.89 -38.25
C VAL A 790 -11.61 3.40 -38.17
N TYR A 791 -10.92 4.10 -37.26
CA TYR A 791 -10.98 5.55 -37.17
C TYR A 791 -10.32 6.23 -38.39
N LYS A 792 -9.15 5.77 -38.84
CA LYS A 792 -8.48 6.30 -40.06
C LYS A 792 -9.35 6.14 -41.31
N LEU A 793 -10.02 5.00 -41.45
CA LEU A 793 -11.00 4.77 -42.53
C LEU A 793 -12.15 5.80 -42.53
N GLN A 794 -12.53 6.32 -41.37
CA GLN A 794 -13.56 7.37 -41.29
C GLN A 794 -13.07 8.70 -41.84
N GLU A 795 -11.83 9.09 -41.55
CA GLU A 795 -11.24 10.37 -41.97
C GLU A 795 -10.84 10.35 -43.45
N GLU A 796 -10.19 9.28 -43.90
CA GLU A 796 -9.58 9.17 -45.23
C GLU A 796 -10.52 8.52 -46.27
N GLY A 797 -11.57 7.83 -45.84
CA GLY A 797 -12.49 7.09 -46.70
C GLY A 797 -11.98 5.69 -47.07
N PHE A 798 -12.77 4.94 -47.84
CA PHE A 798 -12.49 3.52 -48.18
C PHE A 798 -11.36 3.30 -49.20
N ASP A 799 -10.60 4.36 -49.53
CA ASP A 799 -9.48 4.30 -50.47
C ASP A 799 -8.14 4.00 -49.77
N SER A 800 -8.03 4.18 -48.44
CA SER A 800 -6.88 3.78 -47.61
C SER A 800 -7.06 2.39 -46.97
N LYS A 801 -7.34 1.39 -47.81
CA LYS A 801 -7.49 0.01 -47.34
C LYS A 801 -6.16 -0.57 -46.87
N ASP A 802 -6.21 -1.26 -45.74
CA ASP A 802 -5.12 -2.05 -45.20
C ASP A 802 -5.64 -3.49 -45.08
N ASP A 803 -5.39 -4.29 -46.13
CA ASP A 803 -5.87 -5.67 -46.22
C ASP A 803 -5.31 -6.54 -45.08
N GLU A 804 -4.11 -6.22 -44.56
CA GLU A 804 -3.48 -6.92 -43.45
C GLU A 804 -4.22 -6.67 -42.12
N GLN A 805 -4.64 -5.42 -41.86
CA GLN A 805 -5.44 -5.08 -40.68
C GLN A 805 -6.87 -5.61 -40.76
N GLU A 806 -7.48 -5.62 -41.95
CA GLU A 806 -8.80 -6.23 -42.15
C GLU A 806 -8.78 -7.75 -41.91
N GLU A 807 -7.71 -8.45 -42.32
CA GLU A 807 -7.53 -9.88 -42.09
C GLU A 807 -7.22 -10.21 -40.62
N LYS A 808 -6.42 -9.36 -39.95
CA LYS A 808 -6.15 -9.44 -38.51
C LYS A 808 -7.42 -9.26 -37.68
N LEU A 809 -8.27 -8.29 -38.01
CA LEU A 809 -9.59 -8.11 -37.39
C LEU A 809 -10.43 -9.38 -37.54
N LYS A 810 -10.48 -9.96 -38.75
CA LYS A 810 -11.32 -11.11 -39.04
C LYS A 810 -10.95 -12.36 -38.23
N SER A 811 -9.66 -12.69 -38.11
CA SER A 811 -9.24 -14.02 -37.66
C SER A 811 -8.30 -14.01 -36.46
N CYS A 812 -7.44 -13.02 -36.29
CA CYS A 812 -6.32 -13.12 -35.35
C CYS A 812 -6.79 -13.10 -33.88
N VAL A 813 -7.58 -12.10 -33.50
CA VAL A 813 -8.06 -11.95 -32.11
C VAL A 813 -8.94 -13.14 -31.66
N PRO A 814 -9.98 -13.56 -32.43
CA PRO A 814 -10.77 -14.73 -32.04
C PRO A 814 -9.98 -16.03 -31.97
N ASN A 815 -9.04 -16.27 -32.91
CA ASN A 815 -8.23 -17.49 -32.92
C ASN A 815 -7.29 -17.57 -31.70
N ILE A 816 -6.71 -16.45 -31.26
CA ILE A 816 -5.87 -16.44 -30.06
C ILE A 816 -6.74 -16.72 -28.83
N LEU A 817 -7.92 -16.11 -28.71
CA LEU A 817 -8.84 -16.37 -27.60
C LEU A 817 -9.32 -17.83 -27.54
N GLU A 818 -9.62 -18.44 -28.70
CA GLU A 818 -10.00 -19.86 -28.80
C GLU A 818 -8.83 -20.78 -28.44
N GLY A 819 -7.61 -20.45 -28.87
CA GLY A 819 -6.38 -21.14 -28.47
C GLY A 819 -6.13 -21.09 -26.95
N LEU A 820 -6.37 -19.93 -26.31
CA LEU A 820 -6.27 -19.80 -24.86
C LEU A 820 -7.38 -20.56 -24.13
N LEU A 821 -8.62 -20.47 -24.63
CA LEU A 821 -9.73 -21.22 -24.05
C LEU A 821 -9.47 -22.72 -24.08
N SER A 822 -9.03 -23.25 -25.23
CA SER A 822 -8.70 -24.67 -25.36
C SER A 822 -7.51 -25.10 -24.49
N LYS A 823 -6.53 -24.21 -24.26
CA LYS A 823 -5.40 -24.45 -23.33
C LYS A 823 -5.86 -24.53 -21.87
N HIS A 824 -6.78 -23.65 -21.44
CA HIS A 824 -7.15 -23.52 -20.04
C HIS A 824 -8.43 -24.29 -19.65
N ARG A 825 -9.25 -24.69 -20.62
CA ARG A 825 -10.46 -25.49 -20.38
C ARG A 825 -10.08 -26.90 -19.93
N CYS A 826 -10.22 -27.16 -18.64
CA CYS A 826 -10.04 -28.47 -18.05
C CYS A 826 -10.98 -28.65 -16.84
N SER A 827 -11.13 -29.89 -16.38
CA SER A 827 -11.91 -30.19 -15.19
C SER A 827 -11.23 -29.59 -13.95
N LEU A 828 -12.03 -29.01 -13.05
CA LEU A 828 -11.57 -28.51 -11.75
C LEU A 828 -10.97 -29.65 -10.90
N VAL A 829 -11.58 -30.84 -10.96
CA VAL A 829 -11.08 -32.05 -10.30
C VAL A 829 -10.46 -32.96 -11.36
N GLN A 830 -9.17 -33.27 -11.20
CA GLN A 830 -8.41 -34.15 -12.07
C GLN A 830 -8.10 -35.46 -11.32
N SER A 831 -7.91 -36.56 -12.05
CA SER A 831 -7.50 -37.86 -11.49
C SER A 831 -6.06 -38.15 -11.89
N GLU A 832 -5.12 -38.04 -10.96
CA GLU A 832 -3.72 -38.44 -11.13
C GLU A 832 -3.46 -39.69 -10.28
N ASN A 833 -3.03 -40.79 -10.90
CA ASN A 833 -2.67 -42.05 -10.21
C ASN A 833 -3.76 -42.57 -9.23
N ASP A 834 -5.02 -42.64 -9.68
CA ASP A 834 -6.22 -42.99 -8.88
C ASP A 834 -6.60 -42.00 -7.74
N ASN A 835 -5.80 -40.96 -7.50
CA ASN A 835 -6.10 -39.90 -6.54
C ASN A 835 -6.75 -38.69 -7.24
N LYS A 836 -7.82 -38.15 -6.65
CA LYS A 836 -8.49 -36.93 -7.14
C LYS A 836 -7.75 -35.70 -6.60
N CYS A 837 -7.36 -34.78 -7.46
CA CYS A 837 -6.74 -33.50 -7.07
C CYS A 837 -7.54 -32.32 -7.63
N VAL A 838 -7.53 -31.19 -6.92
CA VAL A 838 -8.15 -29.94 -7.38
C VAL A 838 -7.08 -29.12 -8.08
N ASN A 839 -7.34 -28.70 -9.32
CA ASN A 839 -6.44 -27.79 -10.04
C ASN A 839 -6.84 -26.33 -9.75
N PRO A 840 -6.07 -25.60 -8.91
CA PRO A 840 -6.47 -24.26 -8.47
C PRO A 840 -6.34 -23.19 -9.57
N LYS A 841 -5.57 -23.46 -10.63
CA LYS A 841 -5.29 -22.48 -11.70
C LYS A 841 -6.42 -22.36 -12.73
N VAL A 842 -7.34 -23.33 -12.80
CA VAL A 842 -8.39 -23.37 -13.83
C VAL A 842 -9.27 -22.13 -13.74
N LEU A 843 -9.83 -21.87 -12.56
CA LEU A 843 -10.73 -20.74 -12.35
C LEU A 843 -10.02 -19.41 -12.61
N GLU A 844 -8.82 -19.24 -12.08
CA GLU A 844 -8.02 -18.04 -12.29
C GLU A 844 -7.79 -17.73 -13.77
N ASN A 845 -7.40 -18.73 -14.56
CA ASN A 845 -7.17 -18.56 -15.99
C ASN A 845 -8.47 -18.20 -16.74
N LEU A 846 -9.60 -18.82 -16.36
CA LEU A 846 -10.91 -18.50 -16.94
C LEU A 846 -11.37 -17.08 -16.58
N VAL A 847 -11.15 -16.63 -15.33
CA VAL A 847 -11.41 -15.26 -14.90
C VAL A 847 -10.56 -14.28 -15.72
N PHE A 848 -9.28 -14.59 -15.92
CA PHE A 848 -8.40 -13.70 -16.67
C PHE A 848 -8.76 -13.62 -18.16
N LEU A 849 -9.21 -14.74 -18.74
CA LEU A 849 -9.74 -14.78 -20.10
C LEU A 849 -11.05 -13.99 -20.21
N ALA A 850 -11.92 -14.05 -19.19
CA ALA A 850 -13.13 -13.23 -19.13
C ALA A 850 -12.82 -11.73 -19.04
N GLU A 851 -11.85 -11.31 -18.23
CA GLU A 851 -11.35 -9.92 -18.19
C GLU A 851 -10.85 -9.48 -19.58
N THR A 852 -10.07 -10.32 -20.25
CA THR A 852 -9.53 -10.05 -21.59
C THR A 852 -10.64 -9.90 -22.62
N LEU A 853 -11.61 -10.82 -22.62
CA LEU A 853 -12.80 -10.76 -23.48
C LEU A 853 -13.58 -9.46 -23.23
N SER A 854 -13.74 -9.03 -21.98
CA SER A 854 -14.41 -7.78 -21.65
C SER A 854 -13.75 -6.56 -22.29
N HIS A 855 -12.41 -6.47 -22.26
CA HIS A 855 -11.68 -5.40 -22.96
C HIS A 855 -11.92 -5.44 -24.47
N VAL A 856 -11.87 -6.64 -25.08
CA VAL A 856 -12.14 -6.82 -26.51
C VAL A 856 -13.56 -6.36 -26.86
N VAL A 857 -14.58 -6.78 -26.11
CA VAL A 857 -15.98 -6.40 -26.34
C VAL A 857 -16.18 -4.88 -26.27
N ILE A 858 -15.52 -4.19 -25.32
CA ILE A 858 -15.57 -2.73 -25.22
C ILE A 858 -15.01 -2.08 -26.49
N LEU A 859 -13.83 -2.52 -26.94
CA LEU A 859 -13.19 -2.01 -28.15
C LEU A 859 -14.00 -2.34 -29.41
N THR A 860 -14.63 -3.51 -29.49
CA THR A 860 -15.55 -3.87 -30.59
C THR A 860 -16.75 -2.93 -30.61
N GLY A 861 -17.26 -2.54 -29.44
CA GLY A 861 -18.30 -1.52 -29.31
C GLY A 861 -17.89 -0.15 -29.87
N VAL A 862 -16.63 0.26 -29.67
CA VAL A 862 -16.07 1.48 -30.28
C VAL A 862 -16.03 1.36 -31.80
N CYS A 863 -15.56 0.23 -32.34
CA CYS A 863 -15.58 -0.04 -33.78
C CYS A 863 -17.02 0.04 -34.35
N HIS A 864 -18.00 -0.56 -33.68
CA HIS A 864 -19.42 -0.46 -34.08
C HIS A 864 -19.91 0.99 -34.14
N ARG A 865 -19.57 1.78 -33.12
CA ARG A 865 -19.96 3.19 -33.00
C ARG A 865 -19.47 4.03 -34.18
N ILE A 866 -18.26 3.75 -34.66
CA ILE A 866 -17.64 4.40 -35.83
C ILE A 866 -18.21 3.86 -37.15
N LEU A 867 -18.31 2.53 -37.30
CA LEU A 867 -18.70 1.88 -38.56
C LEU A 867 -20.18 2.05 -38.91
N LYS A 868 -21.09 2.12 -37.93
CA LYS A 868 -22.54 2.21 -38.17
C LYS A 868 -22.95 3.49 -38.94
N PRO A 869 -22.49 4.70 -38.57
CA PRO A 869 -22.67 5.91 -39.39
C PRO A 869 -22.03 5.81 -40.78
N LEU A 870 -20.84 5.20 -40.90
CA LEU A 870 -20.14 5.01 -42.18
C LEU A 870 -20.95 4.13 -43.14
N LYS A 871 -21.45 2.97 -42.66
CA LYS A 871 -22.32 2.07 -43.43
C LYS A 871 -23.60 2.77 -43.88
N SER A 872 -24.22 3.53 -42.98
CA SER A 872 -25.42 4.31 -43.27
C SER A 872 -25.18 5.38 -44.34
N SER A 873 -24.03 6.05 -44.29
CA SER A 873 -23.60 7.06 -45.27
C SER A 873 -23.26 6.43 -46.62
N PHE A 874 -22.57 5.29 -46.62
CA PHE A 874 -22.29 4.51 -47.84
C PHE A 874 -23.59 4.05 -48.51
N ASN A 875 -24.53 3.47 -47.76
CA ASN A 875 -25.84 3.06 -48.27
C ASN A 875 -26.68 4.22 -48.84
N LYS A 876 -26.54 5.43 -48.28
CA LYS A 876 -27.17 6.65 -48.84
C LYS A 876 -26.48 7.09 -50.13
N LYS A 877 -25.14 7.03 -50.21
CA LYS A 877 -24.35 7.38 -51.41
C LYS A 877 -24.59 6.37 -52.55
N SER A 878 -24.66 5.08 -52.26
CA SER A 878 -24.94 4.04 -53.27
C SER A 878 -26.36 4.14 -53.85
N LYS A 879 -27.36 4.44 -53.02
CA LYS A 879 -28.74 4.71 -53.49
C LYS A 879 -28.87 5.95 -54.38
N LYS A 880 -27.99 6.95 -54.23
CA LYS A 880 -27.95 8.17 -55.08
C LYS A 880 -27.23 7.95 -56.42
N LYS A 881 -26.37 6.94 -56.56
CA LYS A 881 -25.59 6.64 -57.77
C LYS A 881 -26.24 5.60 -58.71
N LYS A 882 -27.57 5.45 -58.69
CA LYS A 882 -28.31 4.38 -59.40
C LYS A 882 -28.06 4.26 -60.92
N ASP A 883 -27.42 5.24 -61.58
CA ASP A 883 -27.12 5.22 -63.02
C ASP A 883 -25.66 4.89 -63.38
N ALA A 884 -24.83 4.43 -62.43
CA ALA A 884 -23.50 3.86 -62.71
C ALA A 884 -23.30 2.53 -61.95
N SER A 885 -22.41 1.67 -62.46
CA SER A 885 -22.09 0.28 -62.04
C SER A 885 -22.29 -0.05 -60.54
N PRO A 886 -22.66 -1.30 -60.19
CA PRO A 886 -22.96 -1.68 -58.81
C PRO A 886 -21.76 -1.40 -57.91
N VAL A 887 -21.94 -0.50 -56.93
CA VAL A 887 -20.89 -0.16 -55.96
C VAL A 887 -20.74 -1.34 -55.01
N THR A 888 -19.63 -2.06 -55.10
CA THR A 888 -19.29 -3.20 -54.24
C THR A 888 -19.22 -2.76 -52.78
N MET A 889 -19.85 -3.51 -51.87
CA MET A 889 -19.76 -3.24 -50.44
C MET A 889 -18.31 -3.36 -49.95
N PRO A 890 -17.81 -2.43 -49.13
CA PRO A 890 -16.49 -2.56 -48.50
C PRO A 890 -16.39 -3.83 -47.66
N SER A 891 -15.28 -4.56 -47.82
CA SER A 891 -14.95 -5.82 -47.13
C SER A 891 -14.95 -5.69 -45.60
N ILE A 892 -14.53 -4.54 -45.07
CA ILE A 892 -14.54 -4.22 -43.64
C ILE A 892 -15.87 -4.51 -42.93
N PHE A 893 -17.02 -4.29 -43.58
CA PHE A 893 -18.32 -4.54 -42.96
C PHE A 893 -18.62 -6.03 -42.82
N GLU A 894 -18.19 -6.83 -43.80
CA GLU A 894 -18.32 -8.28 -43.75
C GLU A 894 -17.32 -8.89 -42.77
N ASN A 895 -16.06 -8.44 -42.82
CA ASN A 895 -14.99 -8.85 -41.91
C ASN A 895 -15.34 -8.55 -40.44
N TYR A 896 -15.92 -7.37 -40.16
CA TYR A 896 -16.40 -7.03 -38.83
C TYR A 896 -17.54 -7.95 -38.35
N ASN A 897 -18.51 -8.28 -39.21
CA ASN A 897 -19.60 -9.18 -38.84
C ASN A 897 -19.10 -10.62 -38.61
N GLN A 898 -18.10 -11.07 -39.39
CA GLN A 898 -17.43 -12.36 -39.19
C GLN A 898 -16.67 -12.37 -37.85
N HIS A 899 -15.90 -11.32 -37.55
CA HIS A 899 -15.24 -11.14 -36.26
C HIS A 899 -16.23 -11.18 -35.09
N LEU A 900 -17.35 -10.44 -35.20
CA LEU A 900 -18.40 -10.43 -34.16
C LEU A 900 -19.00 -11.82 -33.94
N THR A 901 -19.26 -12.56 -35.02
CA THR A 901 -19.78 -13.94 -34.94
C THR A 901 -18.79 -14.88 -34.27
N ALA A 902 -17.50 -14.75 -34.58
CA ALA A 902 -16.44 -15.52 -33.94
C ALA A 902 -16.33 -15.19 -32.44
N LEU A 903 -16.39 -13.90 -32.06
CA LEU A 903 -16.43 -13.48 -30.66
C LEU A 903 -17.67 -13.97 -29.91
N GLU A 904 -18.84 -13.97 -30.54
CA GLU A 904 -20.07 -14.54 -29.94
C GLU A 904 -19.90 -16.05 -29.65
N THR A 905 -19.21 -16.79 -30.52
CA THR A 905 -18.90 -18.21 -30.30
C THR A 905 -17.92 -18.39 -29.16
N VAL A 906 -16.79 -17.69 -29.17
CA VAL A 906 -15.78 -17.76 -28.10
C VAL A 906 -16.38 -17.37 -26.74
N ALA A 907 -17.22 -16.33 -26.70
CA ALA A 907 -17.90 -15.91 -25.47
C ALA A 907 -18.86 -16.99 -24.93
N LYS A 908 -19.61 -17.66 -25.83
CA LYS A 908 -20.47 -18.80 -25.45
C LYS A 908 -19.64 -19.98 -24.95
N ASP A 909 -18.54 -20.30 -25.61
CA ASP A 909 -17.69 -21.42 -25.24
C ASP A 909 -16.99 -21.16 -23.90
N LEU A 910 -16.55 -19.92 -23.65
CA LEU A 910 -16.00 -19.52 -22.36
C LEU A 910 -17.06 -19.56 -21.26
N HIS A 911 -18.26 -19.03 -21.52
CA HIS A 911 -19.39 -19.12 -20.60
C HIS A 911 -19.73 -20.59 -20.28
N GLN A 912 -19.72 -21.47 -21.29
CA GLN A 912 -19.93 -22.90 -21.09
C GLN A 912 -18.78 -23.54 -20.30
N ALA A 913 -17.52 -23.17 -20.56
CA ALA A 913 -16.38 -23.70 -19.82
C ALA A 913 -16.42 -23.36 -18.32
N VAL A 914 -16.95 -22.18 -17.96
CA VAL A 914 -17.18 -21.81 -16.55
C VAL A 914 -18.37 -22.58 -15.97
N LEU A 915 -19.47 -22.72 -16.72
CA LEU A 915 -20.62 -23.54 -16.31
C LEU A 915 -20.28 -25.02 -16.15
N ASP A 916 -19.33 -25.55 -16.93
CA ASP A 916 -18.88 -26.94 -16.83
C ASP A 916 -18.24 -27.26 -15.46
N ILE A 917 -17.92 -26.23 -14.67
CA ILE A 917 -17.49 -26.39 -13.28
C ILE A 917 -18.68 -26.78 -12.36
N ASP A 918 -19.90 -26.32 -12.64
CA ASP A 918 -21.08 -26.61 -11.80
C ASP A 918 -21.45 -28.11 -11.73
N PRO A 919 -21.46 -28.88 -12.84
CA PRO A 919 -21.63 -30.32 -12.81
C PRO A 919 -20.60 -31.05 -11.97
N VAL A 920 -19.39 -30.52 -11.78
CA VAL A 920 -18.39 -31.10 -10.88
C VAL A 920 -18.93 -31.09 -9.45
N PHE A 921 -19.53 -29.99 -9.00
CA PHE A 921 -20.12 -29.90 -7.66
C PHE A 921 -21.40 -30.75 -7.49
N LEU A 922 -22.18 -30.93 -8.57
CA LEU A 922 -23.37 -31.79 -8.54
C LEU A 922 -23.04 -33.30 -8.55
N SER A 923 -21.94 -33.69 -9.19
CA SER A 923 -21.52 -35.10 -9.33
C SER A 923 -20.52 -35.54 -8.26
N ILE A 924 -19.75 -34.61 -7.71
CA ILE A 924 -18.74 -34.83 -6.70
C ILE A 924 -19.07 -33.92 -5.51
N ASP A 925 -19.69 -34.49 -4.48
CA ASP A 925 -19.80 -33.83 -3.17
C ASP A 925 -18.36 -33.70 -2.62
N LEU A 926 -17.79 -32.50 -2.73
CA LEU A 926 -16.43 -32.22 -2.26
C LEU A 926 -16.31 -32.53 -0.76
N SER A 927 -17.40 -32.45 0.01
CA SER A 927 -17.42 -32.79 1.44
C SER A 927 -17.27 -34.28 1.74
N ASN A 928 -17.39 -35.14 0.71
CA ASN A 928 -17.14 -36.58 0.80
C ASN A 928 -15.78 -36.99 0.17
N LEU A 929 -15.03 -36.04 -0.40
CA LEU A 929 -13.67 -36.30 -0.88
C LEU A 929 -12.68 -36.16 0.29
N SER A 930 -12.31 -37.29 0.90
CA SER A 930 -11.13 -37.34 1.78
C SER A 930 -9.88 -37.29 0.88
N LEU A 931 -9.48 -36.10 0.44
CA LEU A 931 -8.25 -35.91 -0.35
C LEU A 931 -7.00 -35.88 0.52
N THR A 932 -7.17 -35.90 1.84
CA THR A 932 -6.07 -35.95 2.79
C THR A 932 -6.07 -37.28 3.52
N GLU A 933 -4.88 -37.89 3.65
CA GLU A 933 -4.68 -38.90 4.68
C GLU A 933 -4.65 -38.18 6.04
N PRO A 934 -5.38 -38.66 7.06
CA PRO A 934 -5.40 -38.01 8.36
C PRO A 934 -3.99 -38.02 8.97
N LEU A 935 -3.48 -36.84 9.30
CA LEU A 935 -2.18 -36.68 9.94
C LEU A 935 -2.20 -37.11 11.41
N THR A 936 -3.37 -37.09 12.04
CA THR A 936 -3.60 -37.50 13.43
C THR A 936 -4.75 -38.50 13.52
N VAL A 937 -4.85 -39.25 14.62
CA VAL A 937 -5.93 -40.24 14.85
C VAL A 937 -7.21 -39.57 15.38
N ASP A 938 -7.32 -38.25 15.27
CA ASP A 938 -8.39 -37.46 15.88
C ASP A 938 -9.65 -37.42 15.00
N GLU A 939 -10.78 -37.90 15.52
CA GLU A 939 -12.08 -37.85 14.84
C GLU A 939 -12.54 -36.39 14.58
N GLU A 940 -12.01 -35.40 15.33
CA GLU A 940 -12.29 -33.97 15.11
C GLU A 940 -11.75 -33.49 13.74
N ASP A 941 -10.67 -34.08 13.23
CA ASP A 941 -10.05 -33.68 11.95
C ASP A 941 -10.98 -33.95 10.77
N ALA A 942 -11.68 -35.09 10.76
CA ALA A 942 -12.61 -35.45 9.68
C ALA A 942 -13.83 -34.49 9.63
N ALA A 943 -14.31 -34.05 10.79
CA ALA A 943 -15.41 -33.08 10.86
C ALA A 943 -14.97 -31.69 10.36
N ILE A 944 -13.74 -31.28 10.68
CA ILE A 944 -13.16 -30.01 10.23
C ILE A 944 -12.89 -30.05 8.72
N GLU A 945 -12.33 -31.14 8.21
CA GLU A 945 -12.10 -31.35 6.78
C GLU A 945 -13.41 -31.25 6.01
N LYS A 946 -14.48 -31.91 6.50
CA LYS A 946 -15.80 -31.82 5.88
C LYS A 946 -16.36 -30.40 5.85
N ASP A 947 -16.21 -29.63 6.93
CA ASP A 947 -16.64 -28.23 6.98
C ASP A 947 -15.82 -27.35 6.03
N MET A 948 -14.50 -27.52 6.02
CA MET A 948 -13.59 -26.85 5.11
C MET A 948 -14.00 -27.09 3.64
N TRP A 949 -14.24 -28.34 3.24
CA TRP A 949 -14.65 -28.65 1.87
C TRP A 949 -15.96 -27.99 1.46
N LYS A 950 -16.94 -27.88 2.37
CA LYS A 950 -18.17 -27.11 2.12
C LYS A 950 -17.89 -25.63 1.87
N LYS A 951 -16.95 -25.04 2.61
CA LYS A 951 -16.55 -23.64 2.40
C LYS A 951 -15.83 -23.47 1.05
N VAL A 952 -14.96 -24.42 0.68
CA VAL A 952 -14.25 -24.45 -0.60
C VAL A 952 -15.23 -24.56 -1.76
N GLU A 953 -16.17 -25.52 -1.70
CA GLU A 953 -17.22 -25.72 -2.70
C GLU A 953 -18.04 -24.44 -2.89
N LYS A 954 -18.53 -23.86 -1.80
CA LYS A 954 -19.29 -22.61 -1.83
C LYS A 954 -18.49 -21.46 -2.46
N SER A 955 -17.19 -21.36 -2.16
CA SER A 955 -16.34 -20.33 -2.74
C SER A 955 -16.24 -20.46 -4.26
N TYR A 956 -16.02 -21.67 -4.77
CA TYR A 956 -15.95 -21.88 -6.22
C TYR A 956 -17.29 -21.68 -6.91
N GLN A 957 -18.41 -22.09 -6.29
CA GLN A 957 -19.76 -21.84 -6.80
C GLN A 957 -20.04 -20.34 -6.93
N VAL A 958 -19.66 -19.54 -5.93
CA VAL A 958 -19.81 -18.07 -5.99
C VAL A 958 -18.95 -17.49 -7.11
N SER A 959 -17.67 -17.89 -7.21
CA SER A 959 -16.80 -17.45 -8.31
C SER A 959 -17.36 -17.81 -9.68
N ALA A 960 -17.77 -19.06 -9.89
CA ALA A 960 -18.31 -19.53 -11.16
C ALA A 960 -19.61 -18.80 -11.53
N TRP A 961 -20.48 -18.54 -10.54
CA TRP A 961 -21.70 -17.78 -10.73
C TRP A 961 -21.44 -16.33 -11.12
N GLU A 962 -20.59 -15.60 -10.38
CA GLU A 962 -20.27 -14.20 -10.68
C GLU A 962 -19.58 -14.04 -12.04
N VAL A 963 -18.66 -14.97 -12.39
CA VAL A 963 -18.00 -14.96 -13.71
C VAL A 963 -18.99 -15.28 -14.83
N THR A 964 -19.91 -16.22 -14.61
CA THR A 964 -20.98 -16.54 -15.56
C THR A 964 -21.90 -15.33 -15.79
N GLU A 965 -22.33 -14.64 -14.72
CA GLU A 965 -23.14 -13.42 -14.84
C GLU A 965 -22.39 -12.30 -15.58
N PHE A 966 -21.11 -12.12 -15.25
CA PHE A 966 -20.23 -11.18 -15.95
C PHE A 966 -20.15 -11.48 -17.45
N LEU A 967 -19.92 -12.74 -17.84
CA LEU A 967 -19.86 -13.17 -19.24
C LEU A 967 -21.23 -13.03 -19.93
N HIS A 968 -22.32 -13.32 -19.23
CA HIS A 968 -23.68 -13.13 -19.74
C HIS A 968 -23.93 -11.67 -20.14
N ASN A 969 -23.51 -10.72 -19.31
CA ASN A 969 -23.60 -9.29 -19.61
C ASN A 969 -22.77 -8.91 -20.85
N LYS A 970 -21.60 -9.53 -21.06
CA LYS A 970 -20.77 -9.30 -22.27
C LYS A 970 -21.39 -9.91 -23.53
N MET A 971 -22.02 -11.07 -23.42
CA MET A 971 -22.77 -11.68 -24.53
C MET A 971 -23.96 -10.80 -24.93
N GLN A 972 -24.69 -10.24 -23.96
CA GLN A 972 -25.76 -9.26 -24.25
C GLN A 972 -25.22 -8.02 -24.97
N TYR A 973 -24.05 -7.52 -24.55
CA TYR A 973 -23.39 -6.40 -25.21
C TYR A 973 -23.06 -6.75 -26.67
N LEU A 974 -22.42 -7.90 -26.95
CA LEU A 974 -22.09 -8.34 -28.31
C LEU A 974 -23.32 -8.41 -29.24
N ASN A 975 -24.46 -8.88 -28.74
CA ASN A 975 -25.70 -8.97 -29.54
C ASN A 975 -26.18 -7.60 -30.07
N ASP A 976 -25.92 -6.51 -29.33
CA ASP A 976 -26.31 -5.15 -29.71
C ASP A 976 -25.34 -4.51 -30.75
N LEU A 977 -24.27 -5.22 -31.16
CA LEU A 977 -23.18 -4.69 -32.01
C LEU A 977 -23.23 -5.09 -33.49
N LYS A 978 -24.33 -5.70 -33.96
CA LYS A 978 -24.51 -6.07 -35.39
C LYS A 978 -24.73 -4.84 -36.28
N LEU A 979 -23.99 -4.76 -37.40
CA LEU A 979 -24.01 -3.61 -38.33
C LEU A 979 -25.15 -3.65 -39.35
#